data_AF-A0A933BDG9-F1
#
_entry.id   AF-A0A933BDG9-F1
#
_cell.length_a   1.000
_cell.length_b   1.000
_cell.length_c   1.000
_cell.angle_alpha   90.00
_cell.angle_beta   90.00
_cell.angle_gamma   90.00
#
_symmetry.space_group_name_H-M   'P 1'
#
loop_
_entity.id
_entity.type
_entity.pdbx_description
1 polymer ?
#
loop_
_entity_poly.entity_id
_entity_poly.type
_entity_poly.pdbx_seq_one_letter_code
_entity_poly.pdbx_strand_id
1 'polypeptide(L)'
;MLPAYGQALENPRGYPQAPPQPLIEDKPEGFKDVLYAVEDIVTDWDGFSAFLAAKRPDLSPRVLLISHDMSEIENITLMALGGVVKALNGSVRYLLVNAQNCDAIDRAIEEFQPEWIGFNLYTGLTDHVFEWLRLFKIRKAEKIFKRSFAGFEAADRALKELLRENQGLPVREGSRVIYAPILIGGHYNNHDYKTSFERGADYSVRGKGINLLKDILMGRFLPGIYHDPISYPNIPEFDRTGFYRDTFAFSDKLKKYALSPVKSVLTALGCAYRCTYCYISSLVENQAQSYRDKGIKPPSIIQDRPLRLVLNEGLAIKRLDEQYGTRTSAVFDQADISLNNLEWWEELRPQWTQKVGIPFYIQARPAMLSGQKGIDRIKMIATDNLVAGISMAIESGDENVRKLLLKRMEPNNIILDALKNVKSFMIPMRTQVITGLPVIRPLRDPKMEIGLTGADGRQYYYDDPVQECLKALDLVASSGLFSREDYYWNSLYSPFPGTPLGDYSFQAGFHDGATDNKERAYMFTSEVGLNCFPPLTSKRLEAFHRTANFFSHLLNGKDMMTLFLYANERHDLESFAGFIDDKKEMLLTKRQYSKFGLIPDPTPDMLRAFFDHAFPGPDDAWFKRVNEKLLPYYEILLDGLVLAAKMADRFFLEKEKGARFALEHLTRVERNHYYDNSYHMSYIPKRYFDFLKPYIHENRQVLLAAESKRKEQPVEAFDQEVTSSI
;
A
#
# COMPACT_ATOMS: atom_id res chain seq x y z
N MET A 1 0.44 -17.42 28.54
CA MET A 1 -0.81 -17.61 27.77
C MET A 1 -0.98 -16.44 26.81
N LEU A 2 -1.23 -16.70 25.52
CA LEU A 2 -1.63 -15.65 24.57
C LEU A 2 -3.03 -15.12 24.95
N PRO A 3 -3.32 -13.82 24.76
CA PRO A 3 -4.66 -13.30 24.99
C PRO A 3 -5.69 -13.97 24.06
N ALA A 4 -6.90 -14.19 24.57
CA ALA A 4 -8.01 -14.70 23.78
C ALA A 4 -8.48 -13.64 22.77
N TYR A 5 -9.05 -14.09 21.64
CA TYR A 5 -9.65 -13.20 20.63
C TYR A 5 -10.70 -12.28 21.28
N GLY A 6 -10.57 -10.96 21.08
CA GLY A 6 -11.48 -9.96 21.63
C GLY A 6 -11.16 -9.47 23.05
N GLN A 7 -10.07 -9.93 23.69
CA GLN A 7 -9.66 -9.36 24.97
C GLN A 7 -9.08 -7.95 24.74
N ALA A 8 -9.82 -6.91 25.16
CA ALA A 8 -9.31 -5.54 25.21
C ALA A 8 -8.12 -5.49 26.16
N LEU A 9 -6.93 -5.23 25.62
CA LEU A 9 -5.70 -4.98 26.36
C LEU A 9 -5.33 -3.51 26.19
N GLU A 10 -6.26 -2.64 26.58
CA GLU A 10 -6.00 -1.22 26.75
C GLU A 10 -5.25 -1.01 28.06
N ASN A 11 -4.29 -0.09 28.07
CA ASN A 11 -3.64 0.30 29.31
C ASN A 11 -4.69 0.87 30.27
N PRO A 12 -5.04 0.19 31.37
CA PRO A 12 -6.12 0.64 32.26
C PRO A 12 -5.75 1.93 33.01
N ARG A 13 -4.49 2.36 32.91
CA ARG A 13 -3.96 3.59 33.52
C ARG A 13 -3.83 4.75 32.54
N GLY A 14 -4.15 4.56 31.26
CA GLY A 14 -3.92 5.56 30.21
C GLY A 14 -2.45 5.64 29.80
N TYR A 15 -1.79 6.78 30.00
CA TYR A 15 -0.35 6.92 29.76
C TYR A 15 0.46 6.61 31.04
N PRO A 16 1.70 6.10 30.92
CA PRO A 16 2.50 5.76 32.09
C PRO A 16 2.96 7.02 32.85
N GLN A 17 2.55 7.13 34.12
CA GLN A 17 2.90 8.23 35.05
C GLN A 17 4.37 8.18 35.54
N ALA A 18 5.05 7.08 35.26
CA ALA A 18 6.48 6.86 35.47
C ALA A 18 7.12 6.35 34.17
N PRO A 19 8.42 6.54 33.94
CA PRO A 19 9.11 6.01 32.76
C PRO A 19 8.86 4.50 32.57
N PRO A 20 8.31 4.03 31.42
CA PRO A 20 8.19 2.60 31.17
C PRO A 20 9.55 1.91 31.19
N GLN A 21 9.60 0.71 31.78
CA GLN A 21 10.79 -0.11 31.91
C GLN A 21 10.55 -1.49 31.27
N PRO A 22 10.52 -1.56 29.93
CA PRO A 22 10.35 -2.83 29.24
C PRO A 22 11.49 -3.80 29.57
N LEU A 23 11.20 -5.10 29.59
CA LEU A 23 12.24 -6.12 29.69
C LEU A 23 13.05 -6.16 28.40
N ILE A 24 14.37 -6.06 28.51
CA ILE A 24 15.29 -6.16 27.37
C ILE A 24 15.96 -7.53 27.40
N GLU A 25 15.89 -8.27 26.29
CA GLU A 25 16.53 -9.58 26.15
C GLU A 25 17.45 -9.60 24.93
N ASP A 26 18.73 -9.93 25.15
CA ASP A 26 19.66 -10.18 24.06
C ASP A 26 19.33 -11.52 23.36
N LYS A 27 19.23 -11.47 22.03
CA LYS A 27 18.97 -12.64 21.20
C LYS A 27 20.25 -13.16 20.54
N PRO A 28 20.42 -14.49 20.42
CA PRO A 28 21.57 -15.09 19.71
C PRO A 28 21.78 -14.57 18.30
N GLU A 29 20.69 -14.15 17.65
CA GLU A 29 20.68 -13.59 16.31
C GLU A 29 21.31 -12.18 16.22
N GLY A 30 21.66 -11.54 17.34
CA GLY A 30 22.41 -10.29 17.38
C GLY A 30 21.55 -9.02 17.50
N PHE A 31 20.33 -9.15 18.02
CA PHE A 31 19.45 -8.01 18.34
C PHE A 31 18.90 -8.12 19.76
N LYS A 32 18.32 -7.02 20.25
CA LYS A 32 17.65 -6.97 21.56
C LYS A 32 16.14 -6.92 21.40
N ASP A 33 15.44 -7.91 21.94
CA ASP A 33 14.00 -7.83 22.12
C ASP A 33 13.69 -6.79 23.20
N VAL A 34 12.77 -5.87 22.90
CA VAL A 34 12.25 -4.90 23.87
C VAL A 34 10.79 -5.25 24.14
N LEU A 35 10.55 -5.89 25.28
CA LEU A 35 9.26 -6.46 25.66
C LEU A 35 8.49 -5.49 26.56
N TYR A 36 7.53 -4.77 25.97
CA TYR A 36 6.65 -3.88 26.72
C TYR A 36 5.50 -4.67 27.33
N ALA A 37 5.18 -4.42 28.60
CA ALA A 37 3.90 -4.80 29.18
C ALA A 37 2.80 -3.87 28.66
N VAL A 38 1.52 -4.24 28.87
CA VAL A 38 0.38 -3.40 28.46
C VAL A 38 0.44 -2.02 29.13
N GLU A 39 0.95 -1.96 30.36
CA GLU A 39 1.11 -0.75 31.16
C GLU A 39 2.26 0.15 30.68
N ASP A 40 3.21 -0.39 29.91
CA ASP A 40 4.39 0.34 29.40
C ASP A 40 4.10 1.08 28.07
N ILE A 41 2.97 0.77 27.43
CA ILE A 41 2.61 1.27 26.11
C ILE A 41 1.81 2.57 26.26
N VAL A 42 2.16 3.56 25.44
CA VAL A 42 1.42 4.82 25.35
C VAL A 42 0.24 4.64 24.39
N THR A 43 -0.99 4.64 24.91
CA THR A 43 -2.22 4.62 24.11
C THR A 43 -2.91 5.99 24.05
N ASP A 44 -2.79 6.79 25.12
CA ASP A 44 -3.21 8.19 25.17
C ASP A 44 -2.01 9.12 24.92
N TRP A 45 -1.78 9.43 23.65
CA TRP A 45 -0.68 10.31 23.23
C TRP A 45 -0.88 11.78 23.61
N ASP A 46 -2.13 12.24 23.73
CA ASP A 46 -2.42 13.63 24.13
C ASP A 46 -2.12 13.81 25.62
N GLY A 47 -2.56 12.87 26.47
CA GLY A 47 -2.19 12.84 27.88
C GLY A 47 -0.69 12.69 28.10
N PHE A 48 -0.01 11.87 27.29
CA PHE A 48 1.45 11.74 27.34
C PHE A 48 2.18 13.04 26.98
N SER A 49 1.72 13.76 25.94
CA SER A 49 2.27 15.06 25.57
C SER A 49 2.10 16.09 26.69
N ALA A 50 0.91 16.15 27.30
CA ALA A 50 0.65 17.03 28.45
C ALA A 50 1.56 16.71 29.65
N PHE A 51 1.77 15.43 29.94
CA PHE A 51 2.70 14.99 30.99
C PHE A 51 4.14 15.41 30.68
N LEU A 52 4.61 15.21 29.45
CA LEU A 52 5.97 15.61 29.07
C LEU A 52 6.16 17.12 29.13
N ALA A 53 5.17 17.90 28.71
CA ALA A 53 5.21 19.35 28.86
C ALA A 53 5.37 19.79 30.33
N ALA A 54 4.79 19.03 31.28
CA ALA A 54 4.91 19.33 32.71
C ALA A 54 6.20 18.79 33.36
N LYS A 55 6.69 17.62 32.93
CA LYS A 55 7.81 16.91 33.61
C LYS A 55 9.15 17.04 32.92
N ARG A 56 9.18 17.22 31.60
CA ARG A 56 10.38 17.43 30.79
C ARG A 56 10.13 18.52 29.73
N PRO A 57 9.86 19.77 30.14
CA PRO A 57 9.54 20.86 29.21
C PRO A 57 10.65 21.14 28.19
N ASP A 58 11.90 20.82 28.53
CA ASP A 58 13.07 21.03 27.65
C ASP A 58 13.23 19.93 26.59
N LEU A 59 12.47 18.82 26.69
CA LEU A 59 12.48 17.78 25.66
C LEU A 59 11.69 18.27 24.45
N SER A 60 12.40 18.57 23.36
CA SER A 60 11.80 19.00 22.09
C SER A 60 12.66 18.52 20.91
N PRO A 61 12.67 17.21 20.60
CA PRO A 61 13.57 16.65 19.60
C PRO A 61 13.28 17.20 18.20
N ARG A 62 14.32 17.54 17.45
CA ARG A 62 14.25 17.91 16.03
C ARG A 62 14.60 16.69 15.16
N VAL A 63 13.63 16.16 14.43
CA VAL A 63 13.79 14.89 13.70
C VAL A 63 13.56 15.09 12.20
N LEU A 64 14.56 14.73 11.39
CA LEU A 64 14.42 14.62 9.93
C LEU A 64 13.99 13.19 9.59
N LEU A 65 12.77 13.01 9.06
CA LEU A 65 12.23 11.71 8.64
C LEU A 65 12.32 11.56 7.12
N ILE A 66 12.96 10.48 6.66
CA ILE A 66 13.29 10.25 5.26
C ILE A 66 12.67 8.93 4.79
N SER A 67 12.09 8.92 3.58
CA SER A 67 11.64 7.69 2.92
C SER A 67 11.71 7.83 1.39
N HIS A 68 11.14 6.87 0.66
CA HIS A 68 11.14 6.87 -0.81
C HIS A 68 10.01 7.71 -1.41
N ASP A 69 10.23 8.25 -2.61
CA ASP A 69 9.23 9.02 -3.37
C ASP A 69 8.34 8.17 -4.31
N MET A 70 8.55 6.85 -4.30
CA MET A 70 7.98 5.92 -5.28
C MET A 70 6.53 5.51 -4.98
N SER A 71 6.00 5.81 -3.80
CA SER A 71 4.63 5.41 -3.46
C SER A 71 3.60 6.28 -4.16
N GLU A 72 2.56 5.66 -4.72
CA GLU A 72 1.36 6.36 -5.21
C GLU A 72 0.38 6.71 -4.07
N ILE A 73 0.55 6.05 -2.91
CA ILE A 73 -0.29 6.21 -1.73
C ILE A 73 0.49 6.97 -0.66
N GLU A 74 -0.21 7.68 0.21
CA GLU A 74 0.39 8.43 1.31
C GLU A 74 1.21 7.55 2.25
N ASN A 75 2.31 8.09 2.76
CA ASN A 75 3.19 7.37 3.67
C ASN A 75 2.68 7.51 5.12
N ILE A 76 1.67 6.70 5.47
CA ILE A 76 1.08 6.70 6.82
C ILE A 76 2.09 6.37 7.91
N THR A 77 3.13 5.58 7.59
CA THR A 77 4.22 5.27 8.53
C THR A 77 4.98 6.54 8.91
N LEU A 78 5.40 7.36 7.94
CA LEU A 78 6.08 8.63 8.22
C LEU A 78 5.18 9.58 9.02
N MET A 79 3.89 9.68 8.66
CA MET A 79 2.96 10.53 9.39
C MET A 79 2.73 10.05 10.83
N ALA A 80 2.70 8.72 11.06
CA ALA A 80 2.62 8.14 12.40
C ALA A 80 3.88 8.42 13.23
N LEU A 81 5.07 8.23 12.65
CA LEU A 81 6.34 8.54 13.32
C LEU A 81 6.46 10.03 13.64
N GLY A 82 5.99 10.93 12.77
CA GLY A 82 5.92 12.35 13.09
C GLY A 82 4.90 12.67 14.19
N GLY A 83 3.79 11.93 14.28
CA GLY A 83 2.88 11.99 15.41
C GLY A 83 3.58 11.66 16.74
N VAL A 84 4.48 10.67 16.75
CA VAL A 84 5.33 10.36 17.93
C VAL A 84 6.24 11.54 18.27
N VAL A 85 6.90 12.14 17.27
CA VAL A 85 7.78 13.31 17.48
C VAL A 85 7.00 14.49 18.06
N LYS A 86 5.80 14.77 17.54
CA LYS A 86 4.92 15.82 18.05
C LYS A 86 4.46 15.56 19.49
N ALA A 87 4.13 14.31 19.83
CA ALA A 87 3.77 13.95 21.19
C ALA A 87 4.94 14.12 22.19
N LEU A 88 6.19 14.13 21.69
CA LEU A 88 7.38 14.48 22.46
C LEU A 88 7.68 15.99 22.48
N ASN A 89 6.72 16.85 22.10
CA ASN A 89 6.88 18.29 21.90
C ASN A 89 7.97 18.64 20.87
N GLY A 90 8.31 17.71 19.98
CA GLY A 90 9.35 17.87 18.98
C GLY A 90 8.88 18.53 17.69
N SER A 91 9.85 18.81 16.81
CA SER A 91 9.62 19.26 15.45
C SER A 91 10.08 18.22 14.45
N VAL A 92 9.32 18.06 13.38
CA VAL A 92 9.58 17.08 12.33
C VAL A 92 9.68 17.77 10.97
N ARG A 93 10.62 17.32 10.16
CA ARG A 93 10.71 17.63 8.73
C ARG A 93 10.69 16.33 7.93
N TYR A 94 9.97 16.32 6.83
CA TYR A 94 9.85 15.18 5.93
C TYR A 94 10.65 15.39 4.65
N LEU A 95 11.27 14.31 4.17
CA LEU A 95 11.95 14.29 2.89
C LEU A 95 11.71 12.94 2.20
N LEU A 96 11.30 12.98 0.93
CA LEU A 96 11.14 11.77 0.12
C LEU A 96 12.18 11.78 -0.99
N VAL A 97 13.03 10.76 -0.99
CA VAL A 97 14.19 10.66 -1.89
C VAL A 97 14.09 9.46 -2.84
N ASN A 98 14.91 9.48 -3.87
CA ASN A 98 15.16 8.44 -4.84
C ASN A 98 16.64 8.47 -5.23
N ALA A 99 17.04 7.58 -6.15
CA ALA A 99 18.42 7.49 -6.63
C ALA A 99 18.98 8.81 -7.20
N GLN A 100 18.13 9.70 -7.71
CA GLN A 100 18.52 10.94 -8.37
C GLN A 100 18.60 12.16 -7.44
N ASN A 101 18.09 12.08 -6.20
CA ASN A 101 18.01 13.25 -5.31
C ASN A 101 18.44 12.98 -3.85
N CYS A 102 19.18 11.90 -3.57
CA CYS A 102 19.70 11.62 -2.23
C CYS A 102 20.55 12.77 -1.66
N ASP A 103 21.22 13.57 -2.50
CA ASP A 103 21.98 14.75 -2.06
C ASP A 103 21.12 15.84 -1.41
N ALA A 104 19.79 15.83 -1.63
CA ALA A 104 18.87 16.75 -0.95
C ALA A 104 18.86 16.54 0.58
N ILE A 105 19.33 15.38 1.07
CA ILE A 105 19.46 15.11 2.50
C ILE A 105 20.48 16.07 3.13
N ASP A 106 21.61 16.35 2.48
CA ASP A 106 22.63 17.26 3.00
C ASP A 106 22.05 18.67 3.19
N ARG A 107 21.29 19.16 2.20
CA ARG A 107 20.60 20.46 2.28
C ARG A 107 19.55 20.49 3.40
N ALA A 108 18.76 19.42 3.54
CA ALA A 108 17.77 19.32 4.60
C ALA A 108 18.43 19.35 5.99
N ILE A 109 19.59 18.70 6.16
CA ILE A 109 20.38 18.74 7.40
C ILE A 109 20.87 20.16 7.67
N GLU A 110 21.37 20.87 6.66
CA GLU A 110 21.87 22.25 6.81
C GLU A 110 20.75 23.22 7.21
N GLU A 111 19.61 23.19 6.53
CA GLU A 111 18.48 24.10 6.79
C GLU A 111 17.75 23.74 8.09
N PHE A 112 17.50 22.45 8.35
CA PHE A 112 16.67 22.01 9.46
C PHE A 112 17.48 21.71 10.73
N GLN A 113 18.81 21.63 10.68
CA GLN A 113 19.68 21.30 11.82
C GLN A 113 19.08 20.19 12.72
N PRO A 114 18.79 18.99 12.17
CA PRO A 114 18.16 17.92 12.93
C PRO A 114 19.08 17.44 14.06
N GLU A 115 18.46 17.07 15.17
CA GLU A 115 19.11 16.32 16.25
C GLU A 115 19.15 14.83 15.95
N TRP A 116 18.19 14.34 15.18
CA TRP A 116 18.03 12.94 14.83
C TRP A 116 17.66 12.80 13.35
N ILE A 117 18.18 11.77 12.69
CA ILE A 117 17.84 11.46 11.30
C ILE A 117 17.26 10.05 11.26
N GLY A 118 16.00 9.92 10.85
CA GLY A 118 15.27 8.67 10.78
C GLY A 118 14.98 8.26 9.34
N PHE A 119 15.38 7.05 8.95
CA PHE A 119 15.05 6.46 7.66
C PHE A 119 13.98 5.37 7.82
N ASN A 120 12.89 5.50 7.07
CA ASN A 120 11.94 4.42 6.84
C ASN A 120 12.29 3.75 5.50
N LEU A 121 13.07 2.67 5.57
CA LEU A 121 13.56 1.94 4.40
C LEU A 121 12.57 0.88 3.92
N TYR A 122 12.32 0.93 2.62
CA TYR A 122 11.64 -0.09 1.84
C TYR A 122 12.65 -0.72 0.87
N THR A 123 12.39 -1.95 0.42
CA THR A 123 13.24 -2.63 -0.57
C THR A 123 13.28 -1.82 -1.87
N GLY A 124 14.44 -1.75 -2.53
CA GLY A 124 14.65 -1.05 -3.80
C GLY A 124 15.23 0.38 -3.73
N LEU A 125 15.36 1.00 -2.54
CA LEU A 125 16.06 2.30 -2.35
C LEU A 125 17.35 2.18 -1.51
N THR A 126 17.57 1.01 -0.94
CA THR A 126 18.58 0.73 0.09
C THR A 126 19.99 1.12 -0.33
N ASP A 127 20.43 0.76 -1.54
CA ASP A 127 21.82 0.98 -1.95
C ASP A 127 22.20 2.46 -2.08
N HIS A 128 21.31 3.29 -2.61
CA HIS A 128 21.57 4.72 -2.75
C HIS A 128 21.64 5.42 -1.39
N VAL A 129 20.74 5.07 -0.47
CA VAL A 129 20.75 5.62 0.89
C VAL A 129 21.98 5.16 1.66
N PHE A 130 22.36 3.89 1.54
CA PHE A 130 23.54 3.37 2.20
C PHE A 130 24.85 3.95 1.65
N GLU A 131 24.91 4.25 0.34
CA GLU A 131 26.06 4.96 -0.23
C GLU A 131 26.14 6.40 0.28
N TRP A 132 25.01 7.11 0.35
CA TRP A 132 24.97 8.43 0.99
C TRP A 132 25.42 8.38 2.46
N LEU A 133 24.92 7.40 3.24
CA LEU A 133 25.31 7.19 4.64
C LEU A 133 26.80 6.93 4.80
N ARG A 134 27.39 6.12 3.91
CA ARG A 134 28.82 5.82 3.89
C ARG A 134 29.64 7.11 3.81
N LEU A 135 29.32 7.96 2.84
CA LEU A 135 30.00 9.25 2.63
C LEU A 135 29.72 10.23 3.77
N PHE A 136 28.49 10.30 4.27
CA PHE A 136 28.10 11.16 5.39
C PHE A 136 28.90 10.82 6.66
N LYS A 137 28.98 9.53 7.03
CA LYS A 137 29.68 9.07 8.23
C LYS A 137 31.18 9.36 8.17
N ILE A 138 31.84 9.11 7.04
CA ILE A 138 33.27 9.44 6.87
C ILE A 138 33.48 10.94 7.06
N ARG A 139 32.75 11.79 6.32
CA ARG A 139 32.88 13.25 6.41
C ARG A 139 32.65 13.78 7.82
N LYS A 140 31.65 13.24 8.54
CA LYS A 140 31.37 13.64 9.93
C LYS A 140 32.45 13.20 10.90
N ALA A 141 32.93 11.96 10.81
CA ALA A 141 33.99 11.46 11.66
C ALA A 141 35.28 12.28 11.48
N GLU A 142 35.70 12.51 10.23
CA GLU A 142 36.92 13.28 9.96
C GLU A 142 36.84 14.71 10.50
N LYS A 143 35.67 15.35 10.37
CA LYS A 143 35.44 16.70 10.90
C LYS A 143 35.49 16.75 12.42
N ILE A 144 34.89 15.77 13.11
CA ILE A 144 34.80 15.75 14.57
C ILE A 144 36.13 15.38 15.21
N PHE A 145 36.78 14.32 14.71
CA PHE A 145 38.03 13.82 15.27
C PHE A 145 39.28 14.50 14.70
N LYS A 146 39.13 15.40 13.71
CA LYS A 146 40.21 16.17 13.08
C LYS A 146 41.35 15.28 12.53
N ARG A 147 40.99 14.10 12.01
CA ARG A 147 41.92 13.13 11.41
C ARG A 147 41.23 12.33 10.31
N SER A 148 41.98 11.81 9.35
CA SER A 148 41.46 10.87 8.35
C SER A 148 41.22 9.48 8.94
N PHE A 149 40.31 8.74 8.32
CA PHE A 149 40.00 7.34 8.69
C PHE A 149 40.38 6.39 7.54
N ALA A 150 40.80 5.16 7.90
CA ALA A 150 41.21 4.15 6.91
C ALA A 150 40.06 3.67 6.01
N GLY A 151 38.81 3.85 6.46
CA GLY A 151 37.62 3.42 5.74
C GLY A 151 36.35 3.74 6.53
N PHE A 152 35.22 3.41 5.93
CA PHE A 152 33.89 3.66 6.48
C PHE A 152 33.70 2.99 7.85
N GLU A 153 34.11 1.73 7.98
CA GLU A 153 33.92 0.92 9.19
C GLU A 153 34.65 1.53 10.40
N ALA A 154 35.82 2.11 10.18
CA ALA A 154 36.59 2.78 11.22
C ALA A 154 35.92 4.11 11.63
N ALA A 155 35.39 4.86 10.65
CA ALA A 155 34.67 6.11 10.90
C ALA A 155 33.35 5.87 11.64
N ASP A 156 32.54 4.92 11.18
CA ASP A 156 31.27 4.55 11.80
C ASP A 156 31.45 4.01 13.22
N ARG A 157 32.47 3.18 13.46
CA ARG A 157 32.81 2.70 14.81
C ARG A 157 33.14 3.86 15.76
N ALA A 158 33.99 4.79 15.34
CA ALA A 158 34.36 5.94 16.17
C ALA A 158 33.16 6.84 16.50
N LEU A 159 32.25 7.04 15.54
CA LEU A 159 31.01 7.79 15.78
C LEU A 159 30.07 7.05 16.74
N LYS A 160 29.92 5.73 16.61
CA LYS A 160 29.13 4.91 17.54
C LYS A 160 29.73 4.89 18.95
N GLU A 161 31.05 4.89 19.09
CA GLU A 161 31.75 5.01 20.38
C GLU A 161 31.49 6.38 21.01
N LEU A 162 31.63 7.46 20.23
CA LEU A 162 31.29 8.82 20.66
C LEU A 162 29.84 8.95 21.13
N LEU A 163 28.89 8.32 20.41
CA LEU A 163 27.51 8.26 20.84
C LEU A 163 27.34 7.50 22.16
N ARG A 164 28.04 6.37 22.37
CA ARG A 164 27.97 5.64 23.64
C ARG A 164 28.49 6.46 24.81
N GLU A 165 29.60 7.18 24.62
CA GLU A 165 30.13 8.13 25.61
C GLU A 165 29.12 9.24 25.91
N ASN A 166 28.38 9.68 24.90
CA ASN A 166 27.29 10.65 25.01
C ASN A 166 25.91 10.03 25.32
N GLN A 167 25.88 8.83 25.91
CA GLN A 167 24.65 8.12 26.34
C GLN A 167 23.60 7.90 25.23
N GLY A 168 24.02 7.82 23.98
CA GLY A 168 23.16 7.65 22.81
C GLY A 168 22.49 8.94 22.32
N LEU A 169 22.72 10.07 22.99
CA LEU A 169 22.11 11.34 22.65
C LEU A 169 22.87 12.05 21.51
N PRO A 170 22.24 13.04 20.84
CA PRO A 170 22.90 13.85 19.81
C PRO A 170 24.14 14.56 20.37
N VAL A 171 25.23 14.53 19.59
CA VAL A 171 26.50 15.13 20.01
C VAL A 171 26.50 16.61 19.64
N ARG A 172 26.82 17.46 20.62
CA ARG A 172 26.73 18.91 20.51
C ARG A 172 28.04 19.61 20.85
N GLU A 173 28.30 20.71 20.16
CA GLU A 173 29.33 21.70 20.52
C GLU A 173 28.60 23.03 20.77
N GLY A 174 28.45 23.40 22.05
CA GLY A 174 27.54 24.46 22.45
C GLY A 174 26.09 24.15 22.05
N SER A 175 25.42 25.08 21.38
CA SER A 175 24.04 24.90 20.89
C SER A 175 23.95 24.13 19.56
N ARG A 176 25.09 23.87 18.89
CA ARG A 176 25.12 23.25 17.56
C ARG A 176 25.22 21.73 17.66
N VAL A 177 24.38 21.02 16.92
CA VAL A 177 24.52 19.57 16.73
C VAL A 177 25.67 19.31 15.75
N ILE A 178 26.72 18.65 16.23
CA ILE A 178 27.86 18.26 15.39
C ILE A 178 27.67 16.87 14.80
N TYR A 179 26.92 16.00 15.49
CA TYR A 179 26.52 14.69 15.00
C TYR A 179 25.10 14.33 15.46
N ALA A 180 24.22 14.08 14.49
CA ALA A 180 22.87 13.60 14.70
C ALA A 180 22.85 12.06 14.56
N PRO A 181 22.33 11.30 15.54
CA PRO A 181 22.28 9.84 15.43
C PRO A 181 21.33 9.40 14.31
N ILE A 182 21.72 8.33 13.63
CA ILE A 182 20.97 7.72 12.52
C ILE A 182 20.11 6.57 13.04
N LEU A 183 18.79 6.69 12.89
CA LEU A 183 17.85 5.60 13.11
C LEU A 183 17.40 5.05 11.76
N ILE A 184 17.42 3.73 11.61
CA ILE A 184 16.90 3.06 10.41
C ILE A 184 15.85 2.06 10.87
N GLY A 185 14.68 2.11 10.25
CA GLY A 185 13.59 1.14 10.42
C GLY A 185 12.85 0.92 9.11
N GLY A 186 11.62 0.43 9.19
CA GLY A 186 10.79 0.13 8.02
C GLY A 186 10.80 -1.34 7.64
N HIS A 187 10.10 -1.67 6.55
CA HIS A 187 9.91 -3.06 6.13
C HIS A 187 11.24 -3.78 5.86
N TYR A 188 12.25 -3.08 5.32
CA TYR A 188 13.56 -3.66 5.04
C TYR A 188 14.21 -4.30 6.28
N ASN A 189 14.23 -3.58 7.41
CA ASN A 189 14.87 -4.06 8.64
C ASN A 189 14.19 -5.30 9.25
N ASN A 190 12.96 -5.60 8.86
CA ASN A 190 12.31 -6.82 9.33
C ASN A 190 12.91 -8.08 8.73
N HIS A 191 13.46 -7.94 7.53
CA HIS A 191 14.25 -8.96 6.87
C HIS A 191 15.74 -8.81 7.20
N ASP A 192 16.30 -7.62 7.01
CA ASP A 192 17.76 -7.39 7.04
C ASP A 192 18.16 -6.19 7.91
N TYR A 193 17.93 -6.31 9.22
CA TYR A 193 18.33 -5.31 10.22
C TYR A 193 19.85 -5.22 10.42
N LYS A 194 20.60 -6.30 10.12
CA LYS A 194 22.06 -6.36 10.34
C LYS A 194 22.77 -5.47 9.34
N THR A 195 22.43 -5.61 8.04
CA THR A 195 23.00 -4.77 7.00
C THR A 195 22.71 -3.29 7.26
N SER A 196 21.51 -2.93 7.73
CA SER A 196 21.23 -1.55 8.15
C SER A 196 22.18 -1.04 9.23
N PHE A 197 22.48 -1.86 10.25
CA PHE A 197 23.41 -1.49 11.31
C PHE A 197 24.86 -1.40 10.80
N GLU A 198 25.28 -2.36 9.99
CA GLU A 198 26.62 -2.45 9.41
C GLU A 198 26.87 -1.31 8.41
N ARG A 199 25.85 -0.89 7.65
CA ARG A 199 25.92 0.18 6.63
C ARG A 199 25.54 1.56 7.17
N GLY A 200 25.59 1.77 8.48
CA GLY A 200 25.66 3.10 9.08
C GLY A 200 24.49 3.51 9.98
N ALA A 201 23.51 2.65 10.27
CA ALA A 201 22.57 2.95 11.34
C ALA A 201 23.30 2.97 12.69
N ASP A 202 23.03 3.99 13.51
CA ASP A 202 23.39 3.97 14.93
C ASP A 202 22.35 3.15 15.72
N TYR A 203 21.09 3.25 15.31
CA TYR A 203 19.97 2.47 15.82
C TYR A 203 19.29 1.73 14.67
N SER A 204 19.40 0.40 14.65
CA SER A 204 18.67 -0.44 13.70
C SER A 204 17.42 -0.99 14.38
N VAL A 205 16.25 -0.59 13.87
CA VAL A 205 14.94 -0.90 14.45
C VAL A 205 14.24 -1.96 13.61
N ARG A 206 13.96 -3.11 14.23
CA ARG A 206 13.13 -4.20 13.70
C ARG A 206 11.73 -4.11 14.32
N GLY A 207 10.71 -4.50 13.58
CA GLY A 207 9.31 -4.49 14.02
C GLY A 207 8.60 -3.16 13.72
N LYS A 208 7.59 -2.83 14.52
CA LYS A 208 6.71 -1.67 14.28
C LYS A 208 7.40 -0.33 14.48
N GLY A 209 8.24 -0.21 15.52
CA GLY A 209 9.11 0.95 15.76
C GLY A 209 8.47 2.16 16.43
N ILE A 210 7.16 2.18 16.71
CA ILE A 210 6.48 3.31 17.38
C ILE A 210 7.01 3.50 18.81
N ASN A 211 7.08 2.42 19.60
CA ASN A 211 7.55 2.49 20.97
C ASN A 211 9.06 2.77 21.01
N LEU A 212 9.81 2.06 20.17
CA LEU A 212 11.26 2.24 20.08
C LEU A 212 11.65 3.65 19.66
N LEU A 213 10.98 4.26 18.68
CA LEU A 213 11.27 5.65 18.30
C LEU A 213 11.11 6.58 19.51
N LYS A 214 9.97 6.48 20.21
CA LYS A 214 9.70 7.25 21.43
C LYS A 214 10.83 7.08 22.45
N ASP A 215 11.17 5.84 22.79
CA ASP A 215 12.15 5.56 23.86
C ASP A 215 13.60 5.90 23.45
N ILE A 216 13.98 5.75 22.17
CA ILE A 216 15.28 6.20 21.64
C ILE A 216 15.39 7.72 21.72
N LEU A 217 14.38 8.46 21.24
CA LEU A 217 14.37 9.94 21.30
C LEU A 217 14.36 10.46 22.73
N MET A 218 13.88 9.66 23.69
CA MET A 218 13.93 9.98 25.11
C MET A 218 15.29 9.71 25.77
N GLY A 219 16.26 9.13 25.05
CA GLY A 219 17.61 8.83 25.54
C GLY A 219 17.73 7.53 26.32
N ARG A 220 16.85 6.55 26.10
CA ARG A 220 16.83 5.30 26.90
C ARG A 220 17.73 4.19 26.37
N PHE A 221 18.21 4.33 25.14
CA PHE A 221 18.95 3.29 24.46
C PHE A 221 20.28 3.81 23.94
N LEU A 222 21.31 2.98 24.09
CA LEU A 222 22.60 3.17 23.42
C LEU A 222 22.53 2.68 21.97
N PRO A 223 23.46 3.09 21.09
CA PRO A 223 23.52 2.59 19.72
C PRO A 223 23.53 1.05 19.66
N GLY A 224 22.69 0.48 18.81
CA GLY A 224 22.49 -0.97 18.71
C GLY A 224 21.31 -1.38 17.83
N ILE A 225 21.03 -2.69 17.85
CA ILE A 225 19.95 -3.31 17.10
C ILE A 225 18.83 -3.70 18.07
N TYR A 226 17.63 -3.17 17.85
CA TYR A 226 16.48 -3.32 18.72
C TYR A 226 15.27 -3.83 17.95
N HIS A 227 14.50 -4.71 18.57
CA HIS A 227 13.28 -5.28 18.03
C HIS A 227 12.08 -4.88 18.88
N ASP A 228 11.07 -4.29 18.23
CA ASP A 228 9.73 -4.05 18.75
C ASP A 228 8.82 -5.18 18.26
N PRO A 229 8.72 -6.31 18.99
CA PRO A 229 7.94 -7.47 18.55
C PRO A 229 6.42 -7.24 18.59
N ILE A 230 5.95 -6.04 18.92
CA ILE A 230 4.54 -5.75 19.16
C ILE A 230 3.80 -5.43 17.85
N SER A 231 2.67 -6.11 17.65
CA SER A 231 1.71 -5.86 16.55
C SER A 231 0.53 -4.94 16.93
N TYR A 232 0.46 -4.49 18.19
CA TYR A 232 -0.63 -3.69 18.75
C TYR A 232 -0.69 -2.22 18.22
N PRO A 233 -1.87 -1.67 17.89
CA PRO A 233 -2.06 -0.29 17.42
C PRO A 233 -2.04 0.79 18.50
N ASN A 234 -0.85 1.15 18.96
CA ASN A 234 -0.63 2.37 19.73
C ASN A 234 -0.23 3.58 18.86
N ILE A 235 -0.91 3.79 17.73
CA ILE A 235 -0.52 4.79 16.72
C ILE A 235 -1.09 6.18 17.10
N PRO A 236 -0.26 7.22 17.23
CA PRO A 236 -0.72 8.60 17.49
C PRO A 236 -1.52 9.17 16.31
N GLU A 237 -2.08 10.37 16.47
CA GLU A 237 -2.63 11.13 15.35
C GLU A 237 -1.56 11.36 14.28
N PHE A 238 -1.91 11.16 13.01
CA PHE A 238 -1.02 11.37 11.88
C PHE A 238 -0.63 12.85 11.70
N ASP A 239 0.67 13.14 11.58
CA ASP A 239 1.13 14.47 11.18
C ASP A 239 1.02 14.70 9.66
N ARG A 240 -0.22 14.75 9.18
CA ARG A 240 -0.54 15.01 7.78
C ARG A 240 -0.20 16.45 7.36
N THR A 241 -0.32 17.40 8.29
CA THR A 241 -0.05 18.82 8.00
C THR A 241 1.43 19.03 7.70
N GLY A 242 2.32 18.52 8.55
CA GLY A 242 3.77 18.58 8.32
C GLY A 242 4.17 17.83 7.05
N PHE A 243 3.63 16.62 6.87
CA PHE A 243 3.93 15.80 5.69
C PHE A 243 3.54 16.49 4.38
N TYR A 244 2.33 17.06 4.28
CA TYR A 244 1.90 17.79 3.08
C TYR A 244 2.72 19.04 2.84
N ARG A 245 2.95 19.86 3.88
CA ARG A 245 3.74 21.09 3.75
C ARG A 245 5.11 20.79 3.11
N ASP A 246 5.81 19.80 3.65
CA ASP A 246 7.17 19.50 3.23
C ASP A 246 7.21 18.82 1.86
N THR A 247 6.32 17.86 1.61
CA THR A 247 6.27 17.16 0.30
C THR A 247 5.77 18.07 -0.82
N PHE A 248 4.82 18.96 -0.55
CA PHE A 248 4.29 19.90 -1.54
C PHE A 248 5.33 20.96 -1.93
N ALA A 249 6.12 21.44 -0.96
CA ALA A 249 7.20 22.40 -1.21
C ALA A 249 8.42 21.76 -1.91
N PHE A 250 8.62 20.45 -1.78
CA PHE A 250 9.82 19.79 -2.28
C PHE A 250 9.87 19.62 -3.81
N SER A 251 8.79 19.16 -4.44
CA SER A 251 8.73 19.03 -5.91
C SER A 251 7.31 18.88 -6.45
N ASP A 252 7.09 19.21 -7.72
CA ASP A 252 5.79 19.01 -8.40
C ASP A 252 5.32 17.56 -8.37
N LYS A 253 6.23 16.60 -8.49
CA LYS A 253 5.91 15.16 -8.40
C LYS A 253 5.26 14.82 -7.06
N LEU A 254 5.73 15.41 -5.96
CA LEU A 254 5.27 15.09 -4.61
C LEU A 254 4.02 15.86 -4.18
N LYS A 255 3.64 16.93 -4.89
CA LYS A 255 2.33 17.58 -4.71
C LYS A 255 1.17 16.59 -4.85
N LYS A 256 1.38 15.46 -5.54
CA LYS A 256 0.40 14.38 -5.68
C LYS A 256 -0.19 13.90 -4.34
N TYR A 257 0.56 13.91 -3.24
CA TYR A 257 0.02 13.45 -1.95
C TYR A 257 -1.03 14.41 -1.40
N ALA A 258 -0.74 15.71 -1.38
CA ALA A 258 -1.71 16.72 -0.96
C ALA A 258 -2.88 16.85 -1.94
N LEU A 259 -2.63 16.72 -3.24
CA LEU A 259 -3.64 16.90 -4.28
C LEU A 259 -4.47 15.64 -4.59
N SER A 260 -4.03 14.46 -4.13
CA SER A 260 -4.72 13.19 -4.42
C SER A 260 -6.18 13.24 -3.94
N PRO A 261 -7.16 12.84 -4.77
CA PRO A 261 -8.55 12.71 -4.38
C PRO A 261 -8.82 11.46 -3.51
N VAL A 262 -7.81 10.63 -3.30
CA VAL A 262 -7.86 9.47 -2.40
C VAL A 262 -6.84 9.65 -1.30
N LYS A 263 -7.30 9.67 -0.04
CA LYS A 263 -6.43 9.73 1.15
C LYS A 263 -6.44 8.40 1.88
N SER A 264 -5.45 8.18 2.74
CA SER A 264 -5.36 7.01 3.61
C SER A 264 -5.83 7.35 5.01
N VAL A 265 -6.67 6.47 5.56
CA VAL A 265 -7.02 6.42 6.98
C VAL A 265 -6.71 5.02 7.47
N LEU A 266 -6.37 4.87 8.74
CA LEU A 266 -6.16 3.57 9.35
C LEU A 266 -7.22 3.38 10.42
N THR A 267 -8.15 2.43 10.26
CA THR A 267 -9.21 2.20 11.25
C THR A 267 -8.79 1.20 12.33
N ALA A 268 -7.93 0.25 11.98
CA ALA A 268 -7.39 -0.77 12.88
C ALA A 268 -6.00 -1.21 12.41
N LEU A 269 -5.22 -1.84 13.30
CA LEU A 269 -3.96 -2.50 12.93
C LEU A 269 -3.98 -3.95 13.42
N GLY A 270 -3.34 -4.81 12.64
CA GLY A 270 -3.09 -6.20 12.96
C GLY A 270 -4.16 -7.14 12.45
N CYS A 271 -3.84 -8.43 12.50
CA CYS A 271 -4.61 -9.46 11.82
C CYS A 271 -4.56 -10.78 12.59
N ALA A 272 -5.72 -11.43 12.78
CA ALA A 272 -5.82 -12.70 13.49
C ALA A 272 -5.39 -13.90 12.62
N TYR A 273 -5.21 -13.68 11.33
CA TYR A 273 -4.90 -14.72 10.36
C TYR A 273 -3.39 -14.92 10.22
N ARG A 274 -3.00 -16.09 9.68
CA ARG A 274 -1.60 -16.51 9.49
C ARG A 274 -1.31 -16.86 8.04
N CYS A 275 -1.62 -15.95 7.14
CA CYS A 275 -1.39 -16.16 5.72
C CYS A 275 0.11 -16.18 5.42
N THR A 276 0.59 -17.21 4.73
CA THR A 276 2.03 -17.46 4.53
C THR A 276 2.73 -16.39 3.69
N TYR A 277 2.00 -15.68 2.84
CA TYR A 277 2.51 -14.59 2.02
C TYR A 277 2.45 -13.22 2.72
N CYS A 278 1.81 -13.13 3.89
CA CYS A 278 1.52 -11.87 4.55
C CYS A 278 2.55 -11.55 5.62
N TYR A 279 3.15 -10.36 5.52
CA TYR A 279 4.12 -9.85 6.48
C TYR A 279 3.58 -9.75 7.92
N ILE A 280 2.29 -9.47 8.10
CA ILE A 280 1.65 -9.43 9.43
C ILE A 280 1.70 -10.80 10.12
N SER A 281 1.64 -11.92 9.37
CA SER A 281 1.77 -13.25 9.98
C SER A 281 3.09 -13.40 10.72
N SER A 282 4.18 -12.96 10.08
CA SER A 282 5.52 -12.98 10.66
C SER A 282 5.61 -12.10 11.91
N LEU A 283 4.98 -10.93 11.93
CA LEU A 283 4.93 -10.07 13.12
C LEU A 283 4.25 -10.77 14.30
N VAL A 284 3.14 -11.47 14.05
CA VAL A 284 2.42 -12.12 15.13
C VAL A 284 3.16 -13.36 15.66
N GLU A 285 3.82 -14.11 14.78
CA GLU A 285 4.69 -15.22 15.16
C GLU A 285 5.89 -14.73 15.99
N ASN A 286 6.54 -13.65 15.56
CA ASN A 286 7.61 -12.98 16.29
C ASN A 286 7.14 -12.53 17.68
N GLN A 287 5.96 -11.89 17.78
CA GLN A 287 5.37 -11.51 19.07
C GLN A 287 5.19 -12.73 19.98
N ALA A 288 4.58 -13.80 19.47
CA ALA A 288 4.33 -15.01 20.24
C ALA A 288 5.63 -15.69 20.70
N GLN A 289 6.68 -15.66 19.89
CA GLN A 289 7.99 -16.21 20.23
C GLN A 289 8.71 -15.35 21.27
N SER A 290 8.78 -14.04 21.07
CA SER A 290 9.48 -13.09 21.95
C SER A 290 8.93 -13.06 23.37
N TYR A 291 7.60 -13.16 23.53
CA TYR A 291 6.94 -13.12 24.85
C TYR A 291 6.80 -14.51 25.52
N ARG A 292 7.18 -15.60 24.84
CA ARG A 292 7.02 -16.96 25.37
C ARG A 292 7.84 -17.14 26.66
N ASP A 293 7.19 -17.69 27.69
CA ASP A 293 7.80 -18.02 28.99
C ASP A 293 8.45 -16.84 29.73
N LYS A 294 8.11 -15.59 29.37
CA LYS A 294 8.65 -14.38 30.00
C LYS A 294 7.86 -13.88 31.20
N GLY A 295 6.68 -14.43 31.46
CA GLY A 295 5.77 -13.94 32.50
C GLY A 295 5.15 -12.57 32.19
N ILE A 296 5.41 -11.99 31.02
CA ILE A 296 4.86 -10.73 30.54
C ILE A 296 3.70 -11.04 29.59
N LYS A 297 2.55 -10.40 29.82
CA LYS A 297 1.39 -10.53 28.91
C LYS A 297 1.59 -9.61 27.70
N PRO A 298 1.66 -10.14 26.47
CA PRO A 298 1.76 -9.29 25.29
C PRO A 298 0.44 -8.56 25.03
N PRO A 299 0.48 -7.39 24.36
CA PRO A 299 -0.72 -6.66 23.96
C PRO A 299 -1.51 -7.40 22.85
N SER A 300 -2.73 -6.92 22.58
CA SER A 300 -3.62 -7.55 21.59
C SER A 300 -3.02 -7.49 20.17
N ILE A 301 -3.28 -8.52 19.37
CA ILE A 301 -2.82 -8.62 17.98
C ILE A 301 -3.68 -7.76 17.04
N ILE A 302 -4.96 -7.56 17.37
CA ILE A 302 -5.87 -6.67 16.64
C ILE A 302 -6.38 -5.64 17.63
N GLN A 303 -6.40 -4.38 17.22
CA GLN A 303 -7.21 -3.38 17.90
C GLN A 303 -7.67 -2.28 16.94
N ASP A 304 -8.88 -1.80 17.17
CA ASP A 304 -9.45 -0.65 16.49
C ASP A 304 -8.83 0.64 17.05
N ARG A 305 -8.58 1.61 16.19
CA ARG A 305 -8.07 2.91 16.63
C ARG A 305 -9.17 3.67 17.35
N PRO A 306 -8.84 4.48 18.37
CA PRO A 306 -9.81 5.33 19.05
C PRO A 306 -10.64 6.16 18.06
N LEU A 307 -11.97 6.13 18.20
CA LEU A 307 -12.90 6.83 17.31
C LEU A 307 -12.55 8.31 17.13
N ARG A 308 -12.19 8.98 18.23
CA ARG A 308 -11.78 10.39 18.22
C ARG A 308 -10.59 10.64 17.29
N LEU A 309 -9.57 9.77 17.31
CA LEU A 309 -8.38 9.93 16.47
C LEU A 309 -8.75 9.77 14.98
N VAL A 310 -9.54 8.76 14.64
CA VAL A 310 -9.98 8.54 13.25
C VAL A 310 -10.84 9.72 12.77
N LEU A 311 -11.77 10.22 13.60
CA LEU A 311 -12.58 11.40 13.28
C LEU A 311 -11.72 12.66 13.09
N ASN A 312 -10.72 12.88 13.95
CA ASN A 312 -9.76 14.00 13.82
C ASN A 312 -9.01 13.91 12.49
N GLU A 313 -8.53 12.72 12.10
CA GLU A 313 -7.85 12.52 10.82
C GLU A 313 -8.75 12.83 9.63
N GLY A 314 -10.04 12.44 9.68
CA GLY A 314 -11.03 12.80 8.67
C GLY A 314 -11.29 14.31 8.58
N LEU A 315 -11.38 15.00 9.72
CA LEU A 315 -11.53 16.47 9.75
C LEU A 315 -10.26 17.18 9.26
N ALA A 316 -9.08 16.65 9.58
CA ALA A 316 -7.81 17.16 9.08
C ALA A 316 -7.72 17.06 7.56
N ILE A 317 -8.22 15.96 6.96
CA ILE A 317 -8.32 15.82 5.51
C ILE A 317 -9.14 16.96 4.92
N LYS A 318 -10.35 17.24 5.44
CA LYS A 318 -11.20 18.33 4.92
C LYS A 318 -10.52 19.70 5.00
N ARG A 319 -9.91 20.01 6.14
CA ARG A 319 -9.19 21.27 6.34
C ARG A 319 -8.02 21.42 5.37
N LEU A 320 -7.28 20.33 5.12
CA LEU A 320 -6.14 20.35 4.20
C LEU A 320 -6.61 20.39 2.74
N ASP A 321 -7.74 19.76 2.41
CA ASP A 321 -8.35 19.86 1.08
C ASP A 321 -8.69 21.33 0.75
N GLU A 322 -9.26 22.07 1.70
CA GLU A 322 -9.49 23.51 1.58
C GLU A 322 -8.18 24.29 1.39
N GLN A 323 -7.15 23.99 2.21
CA GLN A 323 -5.85 24.65 2.14
C GLN A 323 -5.14 24.45 0.78
N TYR A 324 -5.21 23.25 0.20
CA TYR A 324 -4.50 22.91 -1.03
C TYR A 324 -5.39 22.96 -2.30
N GLY A 325 -6.63 23.44 -2.18
CA GLY A 325 -7.55 23.57 -3.31
C GLY A 325 -7.91 22.23 -3.96
N THR A 326 -8.05 21.17 -3.16
CA THR A 326 -8.41 19.83 -3.64
C THR A 326 -9.71 19.34 -3.00
N ARG A 327 -10.13 18.12 -3.36
CA ARG A 327 -11.26 17.43 -2.75
C ARG A 327 -10.98 15.95 -2.70
N THR A 328 -11.01 15.40 -1.49
CA THR A 328 -10.99 13.96 -1.26
C THR A 328 -12.37 13.38 -1.57
N SER A 329 -12.40 12.42 -2.49
CA SER A 329 -13.61 11.70 -2.89
C SER A 329 -13.77 10.37 -2.15
N ALA A 330 -12.68 9.77 -1.67
CA ALA A 330 -12.70 8.57 -0.85
C ALA A 330 -11.49 8.48 0.09
N VAL A 331 -11.64 7.78 1.21
CA VAL A 331 -10.52 7.35 2.05
C VAL A 331 -10.29 5.86 1.91
N PHE A 332 -9.07 5.46 1.57
CA PHE A 332 -8.67 4.05 1.59
C PHE A 332 -8.34 3.65 3.03
N ASP A 333 -9.04 2.65 3.54
CA ASP A 333 -8.76 2.07 4.85
C ASP A 333 -7.53 1.15 4.74
N GLN A 334 -6.43 1.60 5.34
CA GLN A 334 -5.14 0.90 5.38
C GLN A 334 -5.11 -0.21 6.44
N ALA A 335 -6.23 -0.53 7.09
CA ALA A 335 -6.29 -1.63 8.03
C ALA A 335 -5.94 -2.95 7.35
N ASP A 336 -5.20 -3.81 8.05
CA ASP A 336 -4.82 -5.15 7.55
C ASP A 336 -6.05 -6.00 7.21
N ILE A 337 -7.13 -5.78 7.95
CA ILE A 337 -8.46 -6.29 7.63
C ILE A 337 -9.53 -5.39 8.28
N SER A 338 -10.39 -4.80 7.46
CA SER A 338 -11.49 -3.96 7.91
C SER A 338 -12.63 -4.81 8.51
N LEU A 339 -13.56 -4.16 9.20
CA LEU A 339 -14.80 -4.78 9.71
C LEU A 339 -14.61 -5.88 10.76
N ASN A 340 -13.51 -5.96 11.49
CA ASN A 340 -13.40 -6.94 12.58
C ASN A 340 -14.45 -6.69 13.68
N ASN A 341 -14.57 -5.43 14.11
CA ASN A 341 -15.44 -4.98 15.18
C ASN A 341 -16.64 -4.19 14.64
N LEU A 342 -17.82 -4.80 14.53
CA LEU A 342 -19.00 -4.15 13.95
C LEU A 342 -19.52 -2.99 14.82
N GLU A 343 -19.45 -3.13 16.14
CA GLU A 343 -19.91 -2.12 17.10
C GLU A 343 -19.11 -0.81 16.93
N TRP A 344 -17.79 -0.90 16.76
CA TRP A 344 -16.95 0.27 16.50
C TRP A 344 -17.37 1.02 15.21
N TRP A 345 -17.69 0.28 14.14
CA TRP A 345 -18.16 0.89 12.89
C TRP A 345 -19.55 1.51 13.03
N GLU A 346 -20.43 0.90 13.82
CA GLU A 346 -21.76 1.45 14.12
C GLU A 346 -21.67 2.76 14.92
N GLU A 347 -20.71 2.87 15.85
CA GLU A 347 -20.42 4.11 16.58
C GLU A 347 -19.77 5.18 15.71
N LEU A 348 -18.87 4.78 14.80
CA LEU A 348 -18.22 5.69 13.87
C LEU A 348 -19.21 6.29 12.87
N ARG A 349 -20.08 5.45 12.28
CA ARG A 349 -20.93 5.79 11.11
C ARG A 349 -21.63 7.15 11.25
N PRO A 350 -22.50 7.40 12.24
CA PRO A 350 -23.26 8.65 12.29
C PRO A 350 -22.35 9.88 12.42
N GLN A 351 -21.25 9.77 13.15
CA GLN A 351 -20.32 10.89 13.34
C GLN A 351 -19.50 11.16 12.08
N TRP A 352 -19.02 10.10 11.44
CA TRP A 352 -18.23 10.21 10.22
C TRP A 352 -19.07 10.73 9.07
N THR A 353 -20.25 10.18 8.82
CA THR A 353 -21.11 10.62 7.69
C THR A 353 -21.58 12.05 7.86
N GLN A 354 -21.92 12.47 9.10
CA GLN A 354 -22.36 13.84 9.38
C GLN A 354 -21.23 14.86 9.35
N LYS A 355 -20.07 14.56 9.97
CA LYS A 355 -18.98 15.55 10.17
C LYS A 355 -17.96 15.53 9.04
N VAL A 356 -17.58 14.33 8.60
CA VAL A 356 -16.54 14.11 7.59
C VAL A 356 -17.15 13.95 6.20
N GLY A 357 -18.08 12.99 6.02
CA GLY A 357 -18.84 12.80 4.79
C GLY A 357 -18.01 12.27 3.60
N ILE A 358 -16.83 11.70 3.84
CA ILE A 358 -15.99 11.09 2.80
C ILE A 358 -16.13 9.56 2.88
N PRO A 359 -16.58 8.85 1.85
CA PRO A 359 -16.79 7.40 1.92
C PRO A 359 -15.47 6.63 2.06
N PHE A 360 -15.52 5.51 2.77
CA PHE A 360 -14.40 4.56 2.87
C PHE A 360 -14.34 3.64 1.66
N TYR A 361 -13.14 3.23 1.31
CA TYR A 361 -12.87 2.08 0.46
C TYR A 361 -12.10 1.06 1.30
N ILE A 362 -12.70 -0.11 1.53
CA ILE A 362 -12.26 -1.05 2.56
C ILE A 362 -11.70 -2.35 1.98
N GLN A 363 -11.07 -3.15 2.84
CA GLN A 363 -10.53 -4.47 2.49
C GLN A 363 -11.14 -5.54 3.39
N ALA A 364 -11.63 -6.63 2.80
CA ALA A 364 -12.32 -7.68 3.54
C ALA A 364 -12.03 -9.08 2.98
N ARG A 365 -12.10 -10.08 3.85
CA ARG A 365 -12.02 -11.49 3.45
C ARG A 365 -13.40 -12.02 3.05
N PRO A 366 -13.47 -12.96 2.09
CA PRO A 366 -14.73 -13.62 1.73
C PRO A 366 -15.47 -14.20 2.95
N ALA A 367 -14.76 -14.86 3.86
CA ALA A 367 -15.34 -15.46 5.07
C ALA A 367 -16.05 -14.45 5.99
N MET A 368 -15.68 -13.17 5.96
CA MET A 368 -16.35 -12.12 6.74
C MET A 368 -17.66 -11.65 6.09
N LEU A 369 -17.79 -11.86 4.79
CA LEU A 369 -18.87 -11.34 3.95
C LEU A 369 -19.87 -12.44 3.56
N SER A 370 -19.55 -13.71 3.84
CA SER A 370 -20.45 -14.85 3.67
C SER A 370 -21.42 -15.05 4.84
N GLY A 371 -22.54 -15.71 4.57
CA GLY A 371 -23.59 -16.06 5.53
C GLY A 371 -24.34 -14.85 6.09
N GLN A 372 -25.24 -15.11 7.04
CA GLN A 372 -26.10 -14.07 7.61
C GLN A 372 -25.30 -12.95 8.29
N LYS A 373 -24.24 -13.29 9.04
CA LYS A 373 -23.36 -12.29 9.66
C LYS A 373 -22.67 -11.41 8.60
N GLY A 374 -22.32 -11.97 7.45
CA GLY A 374 -21.77 -11.22 6.33
C GLY A 374 -22.78 -10.23 5.76
N ILE A 375 -24.04 -10.66 5.57
CA ILE A 375 -25.15 -9.79 5.16
C ILE A 375 -25.33 -8.63 6.13
N ASP A 376 -25.30 -8.89 7.44
CA ASP A 376 -25.47 -7.85 8.47
C ASP A 376 -24.33 -6.82 8.42
N ARG A 377 -23.08 -7.28 8.24
CA ARG A 377 -21.91 -6.41 8.04
C ARG A 377 -22.04 -5.56 6.79
N ILE A 378 -22.45 -6.16 5.67
CA ILE A 378 -22.62 -5.46 4.39
C ILE A 378 -23.75 -4.42 4.49
N LYS A 379 -24.86 -4.77 5.14
CA LYS A 379 -25.97 -3.84 5.39
C LYS A 379 -25.51 -2.62 6.21
N MET A 380 -24.70 -2.82 7.24
CA MET A 380 -24.14 -1.73 8.04
C MET A 380 -23.32 -0.76 7.19
N ILE A 381 -22.39 -1.26 6.38
CA ILE A 381 -21.52 -0.41 5.54
C ILE A 381 -22.23 0.22 4.35
N ALA A 382 -23.28 -0.42 3.82
CA ALA A 382 -24.10 0.13 2.73
C ALA A 382 -24.96 1.32 3.18
N THR A 383 -25.21 1.44 4.49
CA THR A 383 -26.05 2.50 5.05
C THR A 383 -25.32 3.84 5.01
N ASP A 384 -26.06 4.92 4.73
CA ASP A 384 -25.56 6.31 4.68
C ASP A 384 -24.40 6.55 3.70
N ASN A 385 -24.20 5.64 2.72
CA ASN A 385 -23.08 5.68 1.78
C ASN A 385 -21.71 5.74 2.51
N LEU A 386 -21.59 5.02 3.62
CA LEU A 386 -20.34 4.97 4.41
C LEU A 386 -19.18 4.37 3.61
N VAL A 387 -19.45 3.38 2.76
CA VAL A 387 -18.44 2.69 1.93
C VAL A 387 -18.75 2.86 0.44
N ALA A 388 -17.75 3.29 -0.33
CA ALA A 388 -17.80 3.41 -1.80
C ALA A 388 -17.44 2.11 -2.53
N GLY A 389 -16.67 1.22 -1.89
CA GLY A 389 -16.34 -0.08 -2.47
C GLY A 389 -15.51 -0.98 -1.57
N ILE A 390 -15.39 -2.24 -1.97
CA ILE A 390 -14.70 -3.30 -1.22
C ILE A 390 -13.63 -3.97 -2.08
N SER A 391 -12.41 -4.07 -1.58
CA SER A 391 -11.46 -5.08 -2.05
C SER A 391 -11.68 -6.41 -1.34
N MET A 392 -12.01 -7.45 -2.10
CA MET A 392 -12.24 -8.79 -1.59
C MET A 392 -11.04 -9.69 -1.83
N ALA A 393 -10.40 -10.13 -0.76
CA ALA A 393 -9.20 -10.97 -0.78
C ALA A 393 -9.50 -12.44 -1.11
N ILE A 394 -9.64 -12.78 -2.40
CA ILE A 394 -9.88 -14.13 -2.93
C ILE A 394 -8.59 -14.96 -2.96
N GLU A 395 -7.50 -14.33 -3.38
CA GLU A 395 -6.13 -14.82 -3.52
C GLU A 395 -5.92 -15.96 -4.52
N SER A 396 -6.73 -17.01 -4.49
CA SER A 396 -6.63 -18.17 -5.40
C SER A 396 -8.01 -18.81 -5.60
N GLY A 397 -8.25 -19.42 -6.77
CA GLY A 397 -9.46 -20.19 -7.07
C GLY A 397 -9.38 -21.68 -6.69
N ASP A 398 -8.22 -22.16 -6.27
CA ASP A 398 -8.00 -23.55 -5.86
C ASP A 398 -7.98 -23.70 -4.34
N GLU A 399 -8.91 -24.50 -3.81
CA GLU A 399 -9.02 -24.80 -2.37
C GLU A 399 -7.74 -25.41 -1.78
N ASN A 400 -7.03 -26.26 -2.52
CA ASN A 400 -5.79 -26.88 -2.04
C ASN A 400 -4.67 -25.85 -1.98
N VAL A 401 -4.57 -24.96 -2.97
CA VAL A 401 -3.58 -23.87 -2.97
C VAL A 401 -3.86 -22.92 -1.80
N ARG A 402 -5.11 -22.51 -1.60
CA ARG A 402 -5.50 -21.69 -0.45
C ARG A 402 -5.14 -22.37 0.86
N LYS A 403 -5.56 -23.63 1.06
CA LYS A 403 -5.39 -24.34 2.34
C LYS A 403 -3.94 -24.69 2.65
N LEU A 404 -3.23 -25.28 1.70
CA LEU A 404 -1.90 -25.86 1.92
C LEU A 404 -0.79 -24.81 1.78
N LEU A 405 -0.86 -23.99 0.72
CA LEU A 405 0.18 -23.01 0.41
C LEU A 405 -0.05 -21.68 1.10
N LEU A 406 -1.26 -21.10 1.00
CA LEU A 406 -1.58 -19.75 1.50
C LEU A 406 -2.08 -19.72 2.96
N LYS A 407 -2.38 -20.89 3.53
CA LYS A 407 -3.03 -21.07 4.86
C LYS A 407 -4.35 -20.29 4.99
N ARG A 408 -5.16 -20.36 3.94
CA ARG A 408 -6.54 -19.84 3.86
C ARG A 408 -7.51 -21.00 3.73
N MET A 409 -8.42 -21.13 4.70
CA MET A 409 -9.21 -22.34 4.88
C MET A 409 -10.57 -22.30 4.17
N GLU A 410 -10.95 -21.13 3.64
CA GLU A 410 -12.25 -20.93 3.01
C GLU A 410 -12.43 -21.73 1.70
N PRO A 411 -13.50 -22.55 1.59
CA PRO A 411 -13.87 -23.22 0.34
C PRO A 411 -14.51 -22.26 -0.69
N ASN A 412 -14.60 -22.68 -1.95
CA ASN A 412 -15.08 -21.86 -3.06
C ASN A 412 -16.53 -21.40 -2.86
N ASN A 413 -17.38 -22.22 -2.24
CA ASN A 413 -18.76 -21.85 -1.94
C ASN A 413 -18.87 -20.65 -0.98
N ILE A 414 -17.93 -20.48 -0.04
CA ILE A 414 -17.86 -19.30 0.84
C ILE A 414 -17.53 -18.04 0.03
N ILE A 415 -16.65 -18.16 -0.96
CA ILE A 415 -16.30 -17.04 -1.85
C ILE A 415 -17.50 -16.64 -2.70
N LEU A 416 -18.19 -17.61 -3.32
CA LEU A 416 -19.38 -17.36 -4.12
C LEU A 416 -20.52 -16.73 -3.30
N ASP A 417 -20.72 -17.20 -2.07
CA ASP A 417 -21.73 -16.63 -1.17
C ASP A 417 -21.37 -15.19 -0.76
N ALA A 418 -20.09 -14.92 -0.45
CA ALA A 418 -19.62 -13.57 -0.17
C ALA A 418 -19.82 -12.63 -1.36
N LEU A 419 -19.48 -13.07 -2.59
CA LEU A 419 -19.74 -12.32 -3.81
C LEU A 419 -21.23 -11.99 -3.94
N LYS A 420 -22.09 -13.00 -3.81
CA LYS A 420 -23.54 -12.85 -3.90
C LYS A 420 -24.06 -11.85 -2.86
N ASN A 421 -23.57 -11.92 -1.62
CA ASN A 421 -24.00 -11.01 -0.56
C ASN A 421 -23.55 -9.57 -0.83
N VAL A 422 -22.33 -9.33 -1.27
CA VAL A 422 -21.89 -7.96 -1.59
C VAL A 422 -22.70 -7.39 -2.76
N LYS A 423 -22.95 -8.22 -3.78
CA LYS A 423 -23.73 -7.83 -4.97
C LYS A 423 -25.21 -7.57 -4.67
N SER A 424 -25.81 -8.24 -3.68
CA SER A 424 -27.21 -8.00 -3.31
C SER A 424 -27.46 -6.59 -2.75
N PHE A 425 -26.39 -5.91 -2.27
CA PHE A 425 -26.42 -4.51 -1.84
C PHE A 425 -25.84 -3.54 -2.89
N MET A 426 -25.52 -4.02 -4.10
CA MET A 426 -24.96 -3.22 -5.20
C MET A 426 -23.67 -2.48 -4.84
N ILE A 427 -22.82 -3.04 -3.95
CA ILE A 427 -21.55 -2.40 -3.60
C ILE A 427 -20.49 -2.76 -4.67
N PRO A 428 -19.84 -1.78 -5.32
CA PRO A 428 -18.73 -2.05 -6.23
C PRO A 428 -17.62 -2.82 -5.53
N MET A 429 -17.07 -3.83 -6.19
CA MET A 429 -15.98 -4.61 -5.64
C MET A 429 -14.78 -4.69 -6.56
N ARG A 430 -13.64 -4.91 -5.94
CA ARG A 430 -12.40 -5.26 -6.60
C ARG A 430 -11.93 -6.59 -6.04
N THR A 431 -11.56 -7.55 -6.88
CA THR A 431 -10.93 -8.78 -6.36
C THR A 431 -9.53 -8.47 -5.84
N GLN A 432 -8.98 -9.29 -4.96
CA GLN A 432 -7.53 -9.42 -4.82
C GLN A 432 -7.19 -10.88 -5.07
N VAL A 433 -6.40 -11.12 -6.11
CA VAL A 433 -5.97 -12.45 -6.57
C VAL A 433 -4.45 -12.41 -6.75
N ILE A 434 -3.78 -13.45 -6.26
CA ILE A 434 -2.34 -13.61 -6.44
C ILE A 434 -2.13 -14.55 -7.63
N THR A 435 -1.40 -14.07 -8.63
CA THR A 435 -1.10 -14.83 -9.85
C THR A 435 0.39 -15.18 -9.89
N GLY A 436 0.75 -16.24 -10.61
CA GLY A 436 2.15 -16.70 -10.66
C GLY A 436 2.68 -17.22 -9.31
N LEU A 437 1.80 -17.81 -8.49
CA LEU A 437 2.17 -18.46 -7.25
C LEU A 437 3.16 -19.63 -7.48
N PRO A 438 4.00 -19.98 -6.49
CA PRO A 438 4.96 -21.08 -6.58
C PRO A 438 4.26 -22.45 -6.44
N VAL A 439 3.45 -22.80 -7.44
CA VAL A 439 2.57 -23.98 -7.42
C VAL A 439 3.13 -25.19 -8.19
N ILE A 440 4.34 -25.05 -8.74
CA ILE A 440 5.07 -26.15 -9.37
C ILE A 440 5.81 -26.99 -8.32
N ARG A 441 6.27 -28.19 -8.70
CA ARG A 441 7.09 -29.03 -7.82
C ARG A 441 8.39 -28.29 -7.40
N PRO A 442 8.79 -28.35 -6.13
CA PRO A 442 10.06 -27.77 -5.68
C PRO A 442 11.26 -28.27 -6.50
N LEU A 443 12.14 -27.35 -6.89
CA LEU A 443 13.39 -27.68 -7.60
C LEU A 443 14.49 -28.15 -6.65
N ARG A 444 14.33 -27.84 -5.36
CA ARG A 444 15.18 -28.24 -4.24
C ARG A 444 14.28 -28.68 -3.09
N ASP A 445 14.82 -29.47 -2.17
CA ASP A 445 14.08 -29.95 -0.99
C ASP A 445 14.00 -28.83 0.08
N PRO A 446 12.84 -28.19 0.28
CA PRO A 446 12.71 -27.13 1.27
C PRO A 446 12.53 -27.74 2.67
N LYS A 447 13.14 -27.14 3.68
CA LYS A 447 13.02 -27.63 5.07
C LYS A 447 11.74 -27.19 5.78
N MET A 448 10.89 -26.43 5.10
CA MET A 448 9.69 -25.83 5.67
C MET A 448 8.46 -26.70 5.41
N GLU A 449 7.54 -26.77 6.38
CA GLU A 449 6.24 -27.45 6.26
C GLU A 449 5.20 -26.63 5.44
N ILE A 450 5.62 -26.11 4.30
CA ILE A 450 4.82 -25.34 3.35
C ILE A 450 4.96 -26.00 1.98
N GLY A 451 3.88 -25.99 1.20
CA GLY A 451 3.87 -26.55 -0.15
C GLY A 451 2.47 -27.04 -0.53
N LEU A 452 2.41 -27.86 -1.57
CA LEU A 452 1.18 -28.45 -2.09
C LEU A 452 1.12 -29.96 -1.88
N THR A 453 1.67 -30.43 -0.75
CA THR A 453 1.55 -31.82 -0.31
C THR A 453 0.62 -31.87 0.90
N GLY A 454 -0.45 -32.68 0.81
CA GLY A 454 -1.38 -32.91 1.90
C GLY A 454 -0.77 -33.77 3.01
N ALA A 455 -1.43 -33.79 4.18
CA ALA A 455 -1.01 -34.63 5.31
C ALA A 455 -1.07 -36.14 5.01
N ASP A 456 -1.84 -36.53 3.99
CA ASP A 456 -1.93 -37.88 3.43
C ASP A 456 -0.82 -38.20 2.41
N GLY A 457 0.10 -37.27 2.16
CA GLY A 457 1.15 -37.39 1.16
C GLY A 457 0.70 -37.09 -0.27
N ARG A 458 -0.59 -36.80 -0.51
CA ARG A 458 -1.09 -36.48 -1.85
C ARG A 458 -0.57 -35.13 -2.30
N GLN A 459 -0.10 -35.06 -3.55
CA GLN A 459 0.48 -33.85 -4.14
C GLN A 459 -0.52 -33.15 -5.07
N TYR A 460 -0.51 -31.82 -5.02
CA TYR A 460 -1.41 -30.92 -5.77
C TYR A 460 -0.64 -29.89 -6.60
N TYR A 461 0.63 -30.18 -6.92
CA TYR A 461 1.45 -29.33 -7.77
C TYR A 461 0.95 -29.31 -9.22
N TYR A 462 1.19 -28.20 -9.89
CA TYR A 462 0.88 -27.98 -11.30
C TYR A 462 2.12 -28.19 -12.17
N ASP A 463 1.93 -28.78 -13.34
CA ASP A 463 2.96 -28.78 -14.39
C ASP A 463 2.99 -27.42 -15.11
N ASP A 464 1.82 -26.78 -15.25
CA ASP A 464 1.69 -25.42 -15.79
C ASP A 464 1.01 -24.51 -14.75
N PRO A 465 1.74 -23.55 -14.14
CA PRO A 465 1.19 -22.67 -13.11
C PRO A 465 0.09 -21.72 -13.63
N VAL A 466 -0.02 -21.50 -14.95
CA VAL A 466 -1.10 -20.68 -15.53
C VAL A 466 -2.48 -21.30 -15.24
N GLN A 467 -2.55 -22.62 -15.13
CA GLN A 467 -3.80 -23.34 -14.85
C GLN A 467 -4.37 -23.01 -13.47
N GLU A 468 -3.54 -22.67 -12.48
CA GLU A 468 -4.01 -22.21 -11.17
C GLU A 468 -4.68 -20.84 -11.29
N CYS A 469 -4.07 -19.91 -12.02
CA CYS A 469 -4.61 -18.56 -12.25
C CYS A 469 -5.96 -18.64 -12.99
N LEU A 470 -6.08 -19.54 -13.97
CA LEU A 470 -7.33 -19.81 -14.69
C LEU A 470 -8.46 -20.28 -13.77
N LYS A 471 -8.18 -21.06 -12.71
CA LYS A 471 -9.21 -21.44 -11.73
C LYS A 471 -9.74 -20.23 -10.94
N ALA A 472 -8.87 -19.28 -10.60
CA ALA A 472 -9.28 -18.05 -9.92
C ALA A 472 -10.16 -17.17 -10.81
N LEU A 473 -9.81 -17.06 -12.10
CA LEU A 473 -10.63 -16.35 -13.09
C LEU A 473 -12.00 -17.02 -13.24
N ASP A 474 -12.01 -18.33 -13.42
CA ASP A 474 -13.23 -19.14 -13.60
C ASP A 474 -14.21 -19.00 -12.45
N LEU A 475 -13.71 -19.05 -11.21
CA LEU A 475 -14.53 -18.91 -10.01
C LEU A 475 -15.32 -17.60 -9.99
N VAL A 476 -14.72 -16.51 -10.47
CA VAL A 476 -15.37 -15.18 -10.56
C VAL A 476 -16.24 -15.10 -11.81
N ALA A 477 -15.68 -15.43 -12.96
CA ALA A 477 -16.30 -15.24 -14.27
C ALA A 477 -17.56 -16.11 -14.45
N SER A 478 -17.45 -17.42 -14.20
CA SER A 478 -18.55 -18.37 -14.36
C SER A 478 -19.67 -18.18 -13.34
N SER A 479 -19.39 -17.50 -12.22
CA SER A 479 -20.43 -17.18 -11.22
C SER A 479 -21.53 -16.28 -11.79
N GLY A 480 -21.21 -15.47 -12.81
CA GLY A 480 -22.10 -14.45 -13.35
C GLY A 480 -22.51 -13.37 -12.33
N LEU A 481 -21.81 -13.29 -11.19
CA LEU A 481 -22.08 -12.31 -10.14
C LEU A 481 -21.32 -11.00 -10.34
N PHE A 482 -20.22 -11.02 -11.08
CA PHE A 482 -19.40 -9.84 -11.35
C PHE A 482 -20.18 -8.83 -12.20
N SER A 483 -20.35 -7.63 -11.67
CA SER A 483 -21.00 -6.51 -12.37
C SER A 483 -20.02 -5.72 -13.21
N ARG A 484 -20.52 -4.85 -14.10
CA ARG A 484 -19.65 -3.99 -14.94
C ARG A 484 -18.77 -3.07 -14.12
N GLU A 485 -19.27 -2.58 -12.98
CA GLU A 485 -18.52 -1.74 -12.04
C GLU A 485 -17.43 -2.46 -11.24
N ASP A 486 -17.40 -3.79 -11.30
CA ASP A 486 -16.43 -4.58 -10.55
C ASP A 486 -15.12 -4.73 -11.32
N TYR A 487 -14.01 -4.70 -10.60
CA TYR A 487 -12.68 -4.79 -11.19
C TYR A 487 -11.97 -6.06 -10.76
N TYR A 488 -11.57 -6.90 -11.71
CA TYR A 488 -10.74 -8.06 -11.43
C TYR A 488 -9.29 -7.63 -11.26
N TRP A 489 -8.97 -7.14 -10.07
CA TRP A 489 -7.60 -6.83 -9.72
C TRP A 489 -6.88 -8.10 -9.32
N ASN A 490 -5.69 -8.24 -9.87
CA ASN A 490 -4.76 -9.30 -9.54
C ASN A 490 -3.34 -8.72 -9.50
N SER A 491 -2.44 -9.38 -8.78
CA SER A 491 -1.02 -9.05 -8.74
C SER A 491 -0.18 -10.29 -8.94
N LEU A 492 0.92 -10.14 -9.66
CA LEU A 492 1.93 -11.18 -9.75
C LEU A 492 2.60 -11.37 -8.39
N TYR A 493 2.80 -12.63 -7.99
CA TYR A 493 3.47 -12.97 -6.75
C TYR A 493 4.91 -12.47 -6.77
N SER A 494 5.23 -11.64 -5.78
CA SER A 494 6.58 -11.19 -5.49
C SER A 494 6.99 -11.82 -4.15
N PRO A 495 7.98 -12.74 -4.13
CA PRO A 495 8.45 -13.33 -2.89
C PRO A 495 8.97 -12.24 -1.95
N PHE A 496 8.36 -12.14 -0.77
CA PHE A 496 8.81 -11.19 0.24
C PHE A 496 9.65 -11.92 1.30
N PRO A 497 10.94 -11.60 1.43
CA PRO A 497 11.80 -12.26 2.40
C PRO A 497 11.30 -12.09 3.85
N GLY A 498 11.42 -13.14 4.66
CA GLY A 498 10.91 -13.17 6.04
C GLY A 498 9.40 -13.43 6.15
N THR A 499 8.71 -13.68 5.03
CA THR A 499 7.39 -14.33 5.06
C THR A 499 7.55 -15.83 4.85
N PRO A 500 6.69 -16.67 5.47
CA PRO A 500 6.80 -18.12 5.31
C PRO A 500 6.79 -18.59 3.83
N LEU A 501 5.98 -17.97 2.96
CA LEU A 501 5.94 -18.31 1.53
C LEU A 501 7.16 -17.77 0.77
N GLY A 502 7.66 -16.58 1.13
CA GLY A 502 8.88 -16.03 0.55
C GLY A 502 10.09 -16.93 0.83
N ASP A 503 10.29 -17.29 2.10
CA ASP A 503 11.38 -18.15 2.53
C ASP A 503 11.26 -19.57 1.94
N TYR A 504 10.04 -20.12 1.87
CA TYR A 504 9.77 -21.37 1.16
C TYR A 504 10.15 -21.27 -0.32
N SER A 505 9.77 -20.18 -1.00
CA SER A 505 10.05 -19.98 -2.42
C SER A 505 11.56 -19.96 -2.70
N PHE A 506 12.34 -19.36 -1.81
CA PHE A 506 13.79 -19.37 -1.88
C PHE A 506 14.36 -20.79 -1.67
N GLN A 507 13.96 -21.46 -0.59
CA GLN A 507 14.46 -22.80 -0.26
C GLN A 507 14.09 -23.85 -1.32
N ALA A 508 12.89 -23.75 -1.90
CA ALA A 508 12.41 -24.62 -2.97
C ALA A 508 13.11 -24.35 -4.33
N GLY A 509 13.96 -23.33 -4.41
CA GLY A 509 14.72 -22.97 -5.61
C GLY A 509 13.93 -22.21 -6.66
N PHE A 510 12.87 -21.48 -6.28
CA PHE A 510 12.04 -20.72 -7.21
C PHE A 510 12.52 -19.31 -7.52
N HIS A 511 13.44 -18.79 -6.71
CA HIS A 511 14.20 -17.57 -6.97
C HIS A 511 15.61 -17.66 -6.36
N ASP A 512 16.50 -16.75 -6.75
CA ASP A 512 17.93 -16.70 -6.39
C ASP A 512 18.23 -15.83 -5.16
N GLY A 513 17.21 -15.29 -4.50
CA GLY A 513 17.36 -14.36 -3.37
C GLY A 513 17.63 -12.90 -3.77
N ALA A 514 17.78 -12.59 -5.06
CA ALA A 514 17.94 -11.22 -5.54
C ALA A 514 16.59 -10.48 -5.67
N THR A 515 15.74 -10.60 -4.64
CA THR A 515 14.43 -9.92 -4.60
C THR A 515 14.56 -8.43 -4.31
N ASP A 516 15.66 -8.02 -3.68
CA ASP A 516 15.90 -6.64 -3.23
C ASP A 516 16.59 -5.76 -4.28
N ASN A 517 17.35 -6.36 -5.21
CA ASN A 517 18.09 -5.66 -6.27
C ASN A 517 17.20 -5.19 -7.42
N LYS A 518 15.93 -5.58 -7.42
CA LYS A 518 14.97 -5.01 -8.34
C LYS A 518 14.55 -3.68 -7.73
N GLU A 519 14.88 -2.57 -8.38
CA GLU A 519 14.33 -1.21 -8.15
C GLU A 519 12.77 -1.17 -8.07
N ARG A 520 12.11 -2.32 -8.26
CA ARG A 520 10.67 -2.53 -8.38
C ARG A 520 10.08 -3.48 -7.33
N ALA A 521 10.81 -3.93 -6.31
CA ALA A 521 10.32 -4.91 -5.32
C ALA A 521 8.99 -4.53 -4.63
N TYR A 522 8.70 -3.23 -4.53
CA TYR A 522 7.43 -2.67 -4.03
C TYR A 522 6.48 -2.14 -5.12
N MET A 523 6.92 -2.09 -6.37
CA MET A 523 6.12 -1.56 -7.47
C MET A 523 5.40 -2.70 -8.15
N PHE A 524 4.25 -3.15 -7.60
CA PHE A 524 3.25 -4.04 -8.25
C PHE A 524 3.71 -4.53 -9.63
N THR A 525 4.65 -5.48 -9.64
CA THR A 525 5.51 -5.66 -10.82
C THR A 525 4.64 -6.20 -11.94
N SER A 526 4.81 -5.65 -13.14
CA SER A 526 4.17 -6.17 -14.36
C SER A 526 4.89 -7.39 -14.93
N GLU A 527 5.83 -7.94 -14.16
CA GLU A 527 6.75 -9.02 -14.49
C GLU A 527 6.74 -10.05 -13.37
N VAL A 528 7.00 -11.30 -13.74
CA VAL A 528 6.99 -12.41 -12.79
C VAL A 528 8.18 -12.32 -11.82
N GLY A 529 7.90 -12.38 -10.51
CA GLY A 529 8.92 -12.30 -9.48
C GLY A 529 9.81 -13.55 -9.37
N LEU A 530 9.28 -14.72 -9.76
CA LEU A 530 9.95 -16.01 -9.72
C LEU A 530 10.79 -16.26 -10.99
N ASN A 531 11.95 -16.92 -10.84
CA ASN A 531 12.86 -17.23 -11.96
C ASN A 531 12.83 -18.72 -12.38
N CYS A 532 11.96 -19.53 -11.77
CA CYS A 532 11.84 -20.96 -12.09
C CYS A 532 10.92 -21.29 -13.27
N PHE A 533 10.12 -20.34 -13.75
CA PHE A 533 9.18 -20.61 -14.83
C PHE A 533 9.84 -20.50 -16.21
N PRO A 534 9.49 -21.39 -17.16
CA PRO A 534 9.93 -21.25 -18.55
C PRO A 534 9.54 -19.88 -19.14
N PRO A 535 10.34 -19.30 -20.05
CA PRO A 535 10.06 -17.96 -20.60
C PRO A 535 8.66 -17.79 -21.20
N LEU A 536 8.13 -18.82 -21.88
CA LEU A 536 6.77 -18.78 -22.43
C LEU A 536 5.69 -18.78 -21.35
N THR A 537 5.90 -19.53 -20.26
CA THR A 537 4.99 -19.54 -19.10
C THR A 537 4.98 -18.17 -18.43
N SER A 538 6.13 -17.53 -18.25
CA SER A 538 6.21 -16.17 -17.70
C SER A 538 5.46 -15.16 -18.57
N LYS A 539 5.63 -15.22 -19.91
CA LYS A 539 4.88 -14.37 -20.85
C LYS A 539 3.36 -14.59 -20.74
N ARG A 540 2.90 -15.84 -20.58
CA ARG A 540 1.48 -16.14 -20.37
C ARG A 540 0.95 -15.62 -19.05
N LEU A 541 1.73 -15.71 -17.96
CA LEU A 541 1.35 -15.14 -16.67
C LEU A 541 1.25 -13.61 -16.72
N GLU A 542 2.19 -12.95 -17.40
CA GLU A 542 2.14 -11.49 -17.62
C GLU A 542 0.94 -11.09 -18.49
N ALA A 543 0.65 -11.86 -19.54
CA ALA A 543 -0.51 -11.65 -20.40
C ALA A 543 -1.83 -11.84 -19.65
N PHE A 544 -1.93 -12.87 -18.80
CA PHE A 544 -3.06 -13.08 -17.89
C PHE A 544 -3.20 -11.88 -16.95
N HIS A 545 -2.13 -11.49 -16.26
CA HIS A 545 -2.13 -10.36 -15.32
C HIS A 545 -2.68 -9.08 -15.98
N ARG A 546 -2.26 -8.83 -17.22
CA ARG A 546 -2.61 -7.62 -17.98
C ARG A 546 -4.03 -7.62 -18.56
N THR A 547 -4.64 -8.77 -18.78
CA THR A 547 -5.92 -8.87 -19.52
C THR A 547 -7.06 -9.53 -18.75
N ALA A 548 -6.80 -10.10 -17.57
CA ALA A 548 -7.78 -10.87 -16.79
C ALA A 548 -9.07 -10.11 -16.47
N ASN A 549 -9.03 -8.79 -16.32
CA ASN A 549 -10.23 -8.00 -16.08
C ASN A 549 -11.27 -8.15 -17.18
N PHE A 550 -10.88 -7.96 -18.44
CA PHE A 550 -11.79 -8.17 -19.56
C PHE A 550 -12.43 -9.56 -19.55
N PHE A 551 -11.61 -10.60 -19.40
CA PHE A 551 -12.11 -11.98 -19.38
C PHE A 551 -12.99 -12.28 -18.17
N SER A 552 -12.82 -11.59 -17.04
CA SER A 552 -13.65 -11.81 -15.84
C SER A 552 -15.11 -11.40 -16.02
N HIS A 553 -15.40 -10.55 -17.02
CA HIS A 553 -16.76 -10.13 -17.37
C HIS A 553 -17.44 -11.06 -18.38
N LEU A 554 -16.77 -12.14 -18.80
CA LEU A 554 -17.31 -13.16 -19.70
C LEU A 554 -17.70 -14.41 -18.91
N LEU A 555 -18.91 -14.95 -19.11
CA LEU A 555 -19.35 -16.20 -18.49
C LEU A 555 -18.44 -17.39 -18.88
N ASN A 556 -17.85 -17.35 -20.07
CA ASN A 556 -16.83 -18.30 -20.54
C ASN A 556 -15.40 -17.74 -20.47
N GLY A 557 -15.15 -16.82 -19.53
CA GLY A 557 -13.89 -16.09 -19.40
C GLY A 557 -12.65 -16.98 -19.30
N LYS A 558 -12.73 -18.10 -18.58
CA LYS A 558 -11.64 -19.08 -18.51
C LYS A 558 -11.30 -19.68 -19.86
N ASP A 559 -12.30 -20.10 -20.63
CA ASP A 559 -12.09 -20.74 -21.93
C ASP A 559 -11.51 -19.73 -22.92
N MET A 560 -12.04 -18.51 -22.92
CA MET A 560 -11.54 -17.42 -23.77
C MET A 560 -10.11 -17.00 -23.40
N MET A 561 -9.79 -16.88 -22.11
CA MET A 561 -8.42 -16.62 -21.65
C MET A 561 -7.49 -17.78 -22.02
N THR A 562 -7.93 -19.03 -21.87
CA THR A 562 -7.15 -20.21 -22.26
C THR A 562 -6.84 -20.16 -23.75
N LEU A 563 -7.84 -19.89 -24.60
CA LEU A 563 -7.63 -19.77 -26.04
C LEU A 563 -6.64 -18.64 -26.35
N PHE A 564 -6.77 -17.48 -25.70
CA PHE A 564 -5.84 -16.36 -25.88
C PHE A 564 -4.41 -16.72 -25.50
N LEU A 565 -4.19 -17.35 -24.35
CA LEU A 565 -2.85 -17.64 -23.82
C LEU A 565 -2.13 -18.78 -24.58
N TYR A 566 -2.88 -19.79 -25.03
CA TYR A 566 -2.29 -21.01 -25.59
C TYR A 566 -2.36 -21.09 -27.12
N ALA A 567 -3.34 -20.45 -27.78
CA ALA A 567 -3.43 -20.46 -29.23
C ALA A 567 -2.65 -19.32 -29.92
N ASN A 568 -2.15 -18.34 -29.14
CA ASN A 568 -1.33 -17.25 -29.66
C ASN A 568 0.14 -17.40 -29.26
N GLU A 569 1.04 -17.13 -30.21
CA GLU A 569 2.49 -17.09 -29.98
C GLU A 569 2.94 -15.75 -29.39
N ARG A 570 2.19 -14.67 -29.63
CA ARG A 570 2.45 -13.31 -29.15
C ARG A 570 1.38 -12.89 -28.16
N HIS A 571 1.75 -12.06 -27.19
CA HIS A 571 0.85 -11.53 -26.16
C HIS A 571 1.02 -10.01 -26.03
N ASP A 572 1.10 -9.33 -27.18
CA ASP A 572 1.16 -7.88 -27.28
C ASP A 572 -0.24 -7.28 -27.52
N LEU A 573 -0.29 -5.94 -27.64
CA LEU A 573 -1.53 -5.21 -27.83
C LEU A 573 -2.26 -5.59 -29.12
N GLU A 574 -1.53 -5.79 -30.22
CA GLU A 574 -2.12 -6.11 -31.52
C GLU A 574 -2.68 -7.53 -31.54
N SER A 575 -1.98 -8.48 -30.93
CA SER A 575 -2.46 -9.85 -30.76
C SER A 575 -3.68 -9.92 -29.86
N PHE A 576 -3.71 -9.17 -28.75
CA PHE A 576 -4.88 -9.11 -27.88
C PHE A 576 -6.10 -8.50 -28.58
N ALA A 577 -5.92 -7.36 -29.25
CA ALA A 577 -6.99 -6.72 -30.02
C ALA A 577 -7.47 -7.62 -31.17
N GLY A 578 -6.55 -8.24 -31.91
CA GLY A 578 -6.87 -9.21 -32.96
C GLY A 578 -7.67 -10.39 -32.42
N PHE A 579 -7.27 -10.96 -31.29
CA PHE A 579 -7.99 -12.06 -30.65
C PHE A 579 -9.43 -11.67 -30.29
N ILE A 580 -9.64 -10.47 -29.73
CA ILE A 580 -10.98 -9.99 -29.38
C ILE A 580 -11.87 -9.87 -30.62
N ASP A 581 -11.37 -9.29 -31.70
CA ASP A 581 -12.13 -9.15 -32.94
C ASP A 581 -12.42 -10.50 -33.62
N ASP A 582 -11.42 -11.37 -33.69
CA ASP A 582 -11.51 -12.70 -34.33
C ASP A 582 -12.47 -13.63 -33.56
N LYS A 583 -12.62 -13.44 -32.25
CA LYS A 583 -13.42 -14.30 -31.37
C LYS A 583 -14.66 -13.64 -30.80
N LYS A 584 -15.06 -12.46 -31.31
CA LYS A 584 -16.20 -11.68 -30.78
C LYS A 584 -17.51 -12.46 -30.67
N GLU A 585 -17.80 -13.34 -31.64
CA GLU A 585 -19.00 -14.19 -31.64
C GLU A 585 -18.99 -15.27 -30.55
N MET A 586 -17.81 -15.57 -29.97
CA MET A 586 -17.65 -16.53 -28.88
C MET A 586 -17.70 -15.86 -27.50
N LEU A 587 -17.76 -14.54 -27.40
CA LEU A 587 -17.77 -13.82 -26.13
C LEU A 587 -19.15 -13.95 -25.46
N LEU A 588 -19.24 -14.74 -24.40
CA LEU A 588 -20.50 -14.91 -23.67
C LEU A 588 -20.56 -13.91 -22.51
N THR A 589 -21.43 -12.91 -22.64
CA THR A 589 -21.60 -11.87 -21.61
C THR A 589 -22.92 -12.04 -20.87
N LYS A 590 -22.97 -11.56 -19.63
CA LYS A 590 -24.23 -11.35 -18.94
C LYS A 590 -24.64 -9.89 -19.11
N ARG A 591 -25.82 -9.64 -19.66
CA ARG A 591 -26.37 -8.28 -19.71
C ARG A 591 -26.70 -7.84 -18.29
N GLN A 592 -26.05 -6.78 -17.82
CA GLN A 592 -26.29 -6.20 -16.50
C GLN A 592 -26.44 -4.68 -16.65
N TYR A 593 -27.50 -4.15 -16.05
CA TYR A 593 -27.69 -2.70 -15.98
C TYR A 593 -26.72 -2.11 -14.95
N SER A 594 -25.89 -1.16 -15.35
CA SER A 594 -25.05 -0.40 -14.41
C SER A 594 -25.83 0.80 -13.85
N LYS A 595 -25.72 1.04 -12.54
CA LYS A 595 -26.14 2.30 -11.88
C LYS A 595 -24.97 3.26 -11.65
N PHE A 596 -23.76 2.85 -12.00
CA PHE A 596 -22.51 3.55 -11.69
C PHE A 596 -21.98 4.34 -12.88
N GLY A 597 -22.35 3.94 -14.11
CA GLY A 597 -21.92 4.60 -15.34
C GLY A 597 -22.17 6.11 -15.37
N LEU A 598 -21.21 6.84 -15.93
CA LEU A 598 -21.34 8.25 -16.31
C LEU A 598 -22.13 8.42 -17.61
N ILE A 599 -22.05 7.44 -18.51
CA ILE A 599 -22.61 7.46 -19.86
C ILE A 599 -23.36 6.14 -20.12
N PRO A 600 -24.44 6.13 -20.95
CA PRO A 600 -25.07 4.89 -21.39
C PRO A 600 -24.10 3.90 -22.03
N ASP A 601 -24.47 2.63 -22.04
CA ASP A 601 -23.70 1.58 -22.73
C ASP A 601 -23.49 1.97 -24.21
N PRO A 602 -22.23 1.99 -24.69
CA PRO A 602 -21.96 2.50 -26.01
C PRO A 602 -22.43 1.53 -27.11
N THR A 603 -22.95 2.05 -28.21
CA THR A 603 -23.16 1.28 -29.44
C THR A 603 -21.87 1.27 -30.26
N PRO A 604 -21.68 0.26 -31.13
CA PRO A 604 -20.56 0.24 -32.07
C PRO A 604 -20.43 1.53 -32.89
N ASP A 605 -21.55 2.11 -33.33
CA ASP A 605 -21.54 3.33 -34.14
C ASP A 605 -21.06 4.54 -33.33
N MET A 606 -21.45 4.66 -32.06
CA MET A 606 -20.95 5.73 -31.18
C MET A 606 -19.44 5.61 -30.95
N LEU A 607 -18.92 4.39 -30.75
CA LEU A 607 -17.48 4.16 -30.60
C LEU A 607 -16.72 4.47 -31.88
N ARG A 608 -17.24 4.05 -33.05
CA ARG A 608 -16.63 4.36 -34.35
C ARG A 608 -16.60 5.87 -34.62
N ALA A 609 -17.71 6.57 -34.36
CA ALA A 609 -17.76 8.02 -34.47
C ALA A 609 -16.74 8.70 -33.54
N PHE A 610 -16.55 8.17 -32.33
CA PHE A 610 -15.50 8.65 -31.44
C PHE A 610 -14.09 8.38 -31.98
N PHE A 611 -13.82 7.19 -32.51
CA PHE A 611 -12.51 6.86 -33.07
C PHE A 611 -12.18 7.71 -34.31
N ASP A 612 -13.17 8.00 -35.16
CA ASP A 612 -13.03 8.94 -36.28
C ASP A 612 -12.68 10.34 -35.78
N HIS A 613 -13.33 10.79 -34.70
CA HIS A 613 -13.06 12.07 -34.06
C HIS A 613 -11.68 12.13 -33.40
N ALA A 614 -11.28 11.07 -32.68
CA ALA A 614 -10.05 11.02 -31.90
C ALA A 614 -8.79 10.79 -32.75
N PHE A 615 -8.91 10.08 -33.88
CA PHE A 615 -7.78 9.69 -34.74
C PHE A 615 -7.99 10.11 -36.21
N PRO A 616 -8.00 11.42 -36.52
CA PRO A 616 -8.30 11.91 -37.86
C PRO A 616 -7.14 11.76 -38.87
N GLY A 617 -5.90 11.60 -38.40
CA GLY A 617 -4.69 11.60 -39.23
C GLY A 617 -4.18 10.21 -39.64
N PRO A 618 -3.41 10.11 -40.75
CA PRO A 618 -2.85 8.84 -41.21
C PRO A 618 -1.83 8.23 -40.24
N ASP A 619 -1.12 9.06 -39.47
CA ASP A 619 -0.11 8.64 -38.50
C ASP A 619 -0.70 7.85 -37.32
N ASP A 620 -1.99 8.07 -37.03
CA ASP A 620 -2.71 7.44 -35.93
C ASP A 620 -3.59 6.28 -36.39
N ALA A 621 -3.61 6.02 -37.70
CA ALA A 621 -4.46 5.00 -38.31
C ALA A 621 -4.21 3.58 -37.76
N TRP A 622 -2.97 3.28 -37.35
CA TRP A 622 -2.66 1.99 -36.72
C TRP A 622 -3.40 1.83 -35.39
N PHE A 623 -3.41 2.87 -34.55
CA PHE A 623 -4.00 2.80 -33.23
C PHE A 623 -5.52 2.87 -33.33
N LYS A 624 -6.05 3.64 -34.30
CA LYS A 624 -7.47 3.58 -34.68
C LYS A 624 -7.90 2.14 -34.99
N ARG A 625 -7.16 1.41 -35.85
CA ARG A 625 -7.45 0.00 -36.17
C ARG A 625 -7.40 -0.90 -34.94
N VAL A 626 -6.47 -0.67 -34.02
CA VAL A 626 -6.43 -1.40 -32.74
C VAL A 626 -7.70 -1.15 -31.92
N ASN A 627 -8.15 0.10 -31.82
CA ASN A 627 -9.38 0.46 -31.08
C ASN A 627 -10.64 -0.10 -31.77
N GLU A 628 -10.69 -0.14 -33.10
CA GLU A 628 -11.77 -0.77 -33.86
C GLU A 628 -11.87 -2.28 -33.57
N LYS A 629 -10.73 -2.97 -33.46
CA LYS A 629 -10.68 -4.39 -33.06
C LYS A 629 -11.08 -4.60 -31.59
N LEU A 630 -10.89 -3.58 -30.75
CA LEU A 630 -11.30 -3.57 -29.35
C LEU A 630 -12.76 -3.11 -29.14
N LEU A 631 -13.61 -3.03 -30.19
CA LEU A 631 -15.02 -2.68 -30.00
C LEU A 631 -15.73 -3.52 -28.92
N PRO A 632 -15.64 -4.87 -28.92
CA PRO A 632 -16.26 -5.68 -27.86
C PRO A 632 -15.71 -5.38 -26.47
N TYR A 633 -14.42 -4.99 -26.38
CA TYR A 633 -13.80 -4.61 -25.12
C TYR A 633 -14.49 -3.37 -24.52
N TYR A 634 -14.72 -2.33 -25.32
CA TYR A 634 -15.43 -1.14 -24.85
C TYR A 634 -16.93 -1.38 -24.62
N GLU A 635 -17.59 -2.23 -25.40
CA GLU A 635 -19.00 -2.55 -25.20
C GLU A 635 -19.28 -3.31 -23.88
N ILE A 636 -18.31 -4.12 -23.44
CA ILE A 636 -18.44 -5.00 -22.27
C ILE A 636 -18.09 -4.29 -20.98
N LEU A 637 -17.05 -3.46 -20.98
CA LEU A 637 -16.54 -2.80 -19.78
C LEU A 637 -17.33 -1.55 -19.40
N LEU A 638 -17.22 -1.16 -18.13
CA LEU A 638 -17.88 0.03 -17.59
C LEU A 638 -17.55 1.28 -18.40
N ASP A 639 -18.55 2.12 -18.69
CA ASP A 639 -18.38 3.42 -19.35
C ASP A 639 -17.46 3.35 -20.58
N GLY A 640 -17.68 2.35 -21.45
CA GLY A 640 -16.80 2.01 -22.57
C GLY A 640 -16.38 3.19 -23.45
N LEU A 641 -17.26 4.16 -23.68
CA LEU A 641 -16.95 5.37 -24.45
C LEU A 641 -15.96 6.28 -23.70
N VAL A 642 -16.10 6.43 -22.38
CA VAL A 642 -15.14 7.18 -21.55
C VAL A 642 -13.81 6.42 -21.47
N LEU A 643 -13.85 5.09 -21.37
CA LEU A 643 -12.66 4.25 -21.39
C LEU A 643 -11.91 4.41 -22.72
N ALA A 644 -12.60 4.37 -23.86
CA ALA A 644 -12.03 4.65 -25.17
C ALA A 644 -11.39 6.05 -25.24
N ALA A 645 -12.05 7.07 -24.67
CA ALA A 645 -11.50 8.41 -24.60
C ALA A 645 -10.21 8.50 -23.75
N LYS A 646 -10.15 7.80 -22.62
CA LYS A 646 -8.93 7.71 -21.80
C LYS A 646 -7.80 6.99 -22.53
N MET A 647 -8.11 5.95 -23.31
CA MET A 647 -7.13 5.23 -24.14
C MET A 647 -6.53 6.17 -25.19
N ALA A 648 -7.38 6.93 -25.88
CA ALA A 648 -6.94 7.91 -26.86
C ALA A 648 -6.08 9.03 -26.23
N ASP A 649 -6.48 9.56 -25.08
CA ASP A 649 -5.73 10.62 -24.39
C ASP A 649 -4.35 10.11 -23.94
N ARG A 650 -4.29 8.89 -23.37
CA ARG A 650 -3.02 8.27 -22.98
C ARG A 650 -2.13 7.97 -24.20
N PHE A 651 -2.70 7.54 -25.32
CA PHE A 651 -1.96 7.33 -26.56
C PHE A 651 -1.24 8.59 -27.02
N PHE A 652 -1.93 9.73 -27.06
CA PHE A 652 -1.28 10.99 -27.45
C PHE A 652 -0.23 11.46 -26.44
N LEU A 653 -0.46 11.26 -25.14
CA LEU A 653 0.55 11.56 -24.11
C LEU A 653 1.82 10.71 -24.27
N GLU A 654 1.72 9.44 -24.67
CA GLU A 654 2.90 8.61 -24.94
C GLU A 654 3.56 8.96 -26.28
N LYS A 655 2.76 9.29 -27.30
CA LYS A 655 3.25 9.78 -28.59
C LYS A 655 4.07 11.06 -28.44
N GLU A 656 3.61 12.01 -27.62
CA GLU A 656 4.32 13.26 -27.30
C GLU A 656 5.68 13.00 -26.61
N LYS A 657 5.82 11.88 -25.89
CA LYS A 657 7.09 11.45 -25.27
C LYS A 657 7.99 10.64 -26.21
N GLY A 658 7.55 10.35 -27.43
CA GLY A 658 8.23 9.43 -28.35
C GLY A 658 8.15 7.95 -27.92
N ALA A 659 7.24 7.60 -27.02
CA ALA A 659 7.04 6.22 -26.55
C ALA A 659 5.96 5.50 -27.36
N ARG A 660 6.16 4.19 -27.61
CA ARG A 660 5.15 3.34 -28.26
C ARG A 660 4.08 2.93 -27.24
N PHE A 661 2.81 3.14 -27.59
CA PHE A 661 1.70 2.61 -26.80
C PHE A 661 1.65 1.08 -26.90
N ALA A 662 1.53 0.42 -25.76
CA ALA A 662 1.65 -1.04 -25.61
C ALA A 662 0.59 -1.59 -24.65
N LEU A 663 0.51 -2.92 -24.51
CA LEU A 663 -0.51 -3.59 -23.70
C LEU A 663 -0.50 -3.14 -22.23
N GLU A 664 0.66 -2.86 -21.65
CA GLU A 664 0.79 -2.31 -20.28
C GLU A 664 0.10 -0.95 -20.11
N HIS A 665 0.11 -0.12 -21.15
CA HIS A 665 -0.56 1.17 -21.14
C HIS A 665 -2.07 0.98 -21.13
N LEU A 666 -2.58 0.05 -21.94
CA LEU A 666 -3.99 -0.33 -21.93
C LEU A 666 -4.41 -0.81 -20.54
N THR A 667 -3.70 -1.78 -19.96
CA THR A 667 -4.00 -2.29 -18.60
C THR A 667 -3.97 -1.18 -17.55
N ARG A 668 -3.00 -0.26 -17.62
CA ARG A 668 -2.91 0.85 -16.65
C ARG A 668 -4.07 1.83 -16.78
N VAL A 669 -4.49 2.14 -18.01
CA VAL A 669 -5.66 3.00 -18.26
C VAL A 669 -6.95 2.33 -17.79
N GLU A 670 -7.13 1.05 -18.09
CA GLU A 670 -8.27 0.25 -17.58
C GLU A 670 -8.31 0.27 -16.06
N ARG A 671 -7.20 -0.06 -15.39
CA ARG A 671 -7.13 -0.04 -13.93
C ARG A 671 -7.51 1.31 -13.34
N ASN A 672 -6.96 2.38 -13.89
CA ASN A 672 -7.26 3.74 -13.42
C ASN A 672 -8.73 4.09 -13.65
N HIS A 673 -9.33 3.62 -14.75
CA HIS A 673 -10.74 3.83 -15.04
C HIS A 673 -11.66 3.25 -13.97
N TYR A 674 -11.40 2.03 -13.52
CA TYR A 674 -12.15 1.43 -12.42
C TYR A 674 -11.87 2.08 -11.07
N TYR A 675 -10.64 2.55 -10.84
CA TYR A 675 -10.29 3.28 -9.62
C TYR A 675 -11.05 4.59 -9.54
N ASP A 676 -11.06 5.37 -10.62
CA ASP A 676 -11.78 6.63 -10.68
C ASP A 676 -13.28 6.44 -10.35
N ASN A 677 -13.90 5.39 -10.91
CA ASN A 677 -15.28 5.03 -10.58
C ASN A 677 -15.45 4.63 -9.10
N SER A 678 -14.60 3.71 -8.62
CA SER A 678 -14.64 3.18 -7.24
C SER A 678 -14.44 4.26 -6.18
N TYR A 679 -13.72 5.32 -6.51
CA TYR A 679 -13.43 6.44 -5.62
C TYR A 679 -14.33 7.65 -5.86
N HIS A 680 -15.42 7.50 -6.61
CA HIS A 680 -16.39 8.58 -6.89
C HIS A 680 -15.73 9.84 -7.48
N MET A 681 -14.73 9.65 -8.35
CA MET A 681 -14.03 10.74 -9.03
C MET A 681 -14.75 11.09 -10.33
N SER A 682 -14.80 12.37 -10.69
CA SER A 682 -15.10 12.77 -12.07
C SER A 682 -13.85 12.62 -12.92
N TYR A 683 -13.92 11.79 -13.96
CA TYR A 683 -12.72 11.29 -14.64
C TYR A 683 -12.70 11.48 -16.16
N ILE A 684 -13.54 12.38 -16.66
CA ILE A 684 -13.67 12.64 -18.10
C ILE A 684 -12.39 13.32 -18.62
N PRO A 685 -11.71 12.77 -19.65
CA PRO A 685 -10.55 13.40 -20.25
C PRO A 685 -10.90 14.77 -20.85
N LYS A 686 -10.19 15.82 -20.43
CA LYS A 686 -10.45 17.20 -20.89
C LYS A 686 -10.45 17.32 -22.42
N ARG A 687 -9.52 16.62 -23.09
CA ARG A 687 -9.34 16.60 -24.55
C ARG A 687 -10.62 16.23 -25.31
N TYR A 688 -11.47 15.39 -24.72
CA TYR A 688 -12.67 14.85 -25.36
C TYR A 688 -13.96 15.22 -24.63
N PHE A 689 -13.91 16.21 -23.72
CA PHE A 689 -15.06 16.59 -22.91
C PHE A 689 -16.27 16.98 -23.77
N ASP A 690 -16.05 17.79 -24.82
CA ASP A 690 -17.14 18.27 -25.68
C ASP A 690 -17.82 17.14 -26.46
N PHE A 691 -17.06 16.12 -26.88
CA PHE A 691 -17.62 14.93 -27.52
C PHE A 691 -18.46 14.12 -26.53
N LEU A 692 -18.00 13.97 -25.30
CA LEU A 692 -18.62 13.11 -24.29
C LEU A 692 -19.82 13.76 -23.61
N LYS A 693 -19.80 15.09 -23.44
CA LYS A 693 -20.80 15.88 -22.71
C LYS A 693 -22.26 15.57 -23.07
N PRO A 694 -22.65 15.44 -24.36
CA PRO A 694 -24.04 15.15 -24.73
C PRO A 694 -24.56 13.80 -24.22
N TYR A 695 -23.66 12.86 -23.93
CA TYR A 695 -24.01 11.50 -23.51
C TYR A 695 -23.98 11.29 -22.00
N ILE A 696 -23.52 12.27 -21.22
CA ILE A 696 -23.45 12.17 -19.77
C ILE A 696 -24.88 12.18 -19.20
N HIS A 697 -25.21 11.21 -18.35
CA HIS A 697 -26.51 11.16 -17.69
C HIS A 697 -26.82 12.47 -16.93
N GLU A 698 -28.04 13.01 -17.07
CA GLU A 698 -28.42 14.32 -16.50
C GLU A 698 -28.16 14.42 -14.98
N ASN A 699 -28.45 13.35 -14.24
CA ASN A 699 -28.18 13.27 -12.80
C ASN A 699 -26.67 13.30 -12.44
N ARG A 700 -25.79 12.96 -13.38
CA ARG A 700 -24.33 13.05 -13.26
C ARG A 700 -23.78 14.40 -13.72
N GLN A 701 -24.46 15.11 -14.61
CA GLN A 701 -24.06 16.46 -15.06
C GLN A 701 -24.04 17.47 -13.90
N VAL A 702 -24.94 17.32 -12.93
CA VAL A 702 -24.99 18.17 -11.72
C VAL A 702 -23.72 18.00 -10.86
N LEU A 703 -23.20 16.78 -10.74
CA LEU A 703 -21.96 16.49 -10.01
C LEU A 703 -20.74 17.12 -10.69
N LEU A 704 -20.66 17.03 -12.03
CA LEU A 704 -19.59 17.65 -12.83
C LEU A 704 -19.64 19.19 -12.80
N ALA A 705 -20.84 19.78 -12.80
CA ALA A 705 -21.02 21.22 -12.70
C ALA A 705 -20.65 21.76 -11.31
N ALA A 706 -20.92 21.00 -10.25
CA ALA A 706 -20.51 21.35 -8.88
C ALA A 706 -18.99 21.32 -8.70
N GLU A 707 -18.28 20.45 -9.42
CA GLU A 707 -16.81 20.45 -9.46
C GLU A 707 -16.22 21.57 -10.32
N SER A 708 -16.86 21.88 -11.46
CA SER A 708 -16.37 22.92 -12.40
C SER A 708 -16.53 24.33 -11.83
N LYS A 709 -17.68 24.64 -11.21
CA LYS A 709 -17.92 25.95 -10.55
C LYS A 709 -16.99 26.23 -9.37
N ARG A 710 -16.35 25.21 -8.78
CA ARG A 710 -15.41 25.37 -7.67
C ARG A 710 -13.96 25.52 -8.13
N LYS A 711 -13.60 24.97 -9.29
CA LYS A 711 -12.30 25.20 -9.94
C LYS A 711 -12.18 26.61 -10.54
N GLU A 712 -13.30 27.28 -10.79
CA GLU A 712 -13.37 28.65 -11.30
C GLU A 712 -13.35 29.73 -10.19
N GLN A 713 -13.33 29.36 -8.90
CA GLN A 713 -12.98 30.33 -7.87
C GLN A 713 -11.46 30.56 -7.92
N PRO A 714 -11.01 31.80 -8.19
CA PRO A 714 -9.60 32.11 -8.05
C PRO A 714 -9.21 31.84 -6.60
N VAL A 715 -8.04 31.22 -6.40
CA VAL A 715 -7.33 31.30 -5.11
C VAL A 715 -6.81 32.73 -5.00
N GLU A 716 -7.72 33.68 -4.78
CA GLU A 716 -7.36 35.01 -4.29
C GLU A 716 -7.17 34.88 -2.78
N ALA A 717 -5.97 35.31 -2.33
CA ALA A 717 -5.45 35.32 -0.97
C ALA A 717 -4.61 34.09 -0.57
N PHE A 718 -3.35 34.05 -0.99
CA PHE A 718 -2.20 33.75 -0.11
C PHE A 718 -0.88 34.21 -0.75
N ASP A 719 -0.88 35.43 -1.29
CA ASP A 719 0.31 36.09 -1.81
C ASP A 719 0.36 37.52 -1.27
N GLN A 720 0.57 37.63 0.05
CA GLN A 720 1.04 38.83 0.75
C GLN A 720 1.41 38.45 2.19
N GLU A 721 2.59 38.89 2.63
CA GLU A 721 3.21 38.71 3.96
C GLU A 721 4.17 37.52 4.19
N VAL A 722 5.18 37.36 3.31
CA VAL A 722 6.54 37.02 3.77
C VAL A 722 7.57 37.75 2.90
N THR A 723 7.56 39.08 2.98
CA THR A 723 8.71 39.92 2.57
C THR A 723 8.84 41.09 3.54
N SER A 724 9.23 40.80 4.78
CA SER A 724 10.01 41.75 5.59
C SER A 724 10.64 41.06 6.79
N SER A 725 11.92 41.38 6.99
CA SER A 725 12.81 41.11 8.14
C SER A 725 13.32 39.69 8.35
N ILE A 726 14.54 39.47 7.80
CA ILE A 726 15.77 38.91 8.41
C ILE A 726 15.65 37.56 9.12
#